data_AF-A0A2V1KCF5-F1
#
_entry.id   AF-A0A2V1KCF5-F1
#
_cell.length_a   1.000
_cell.length_b   1.000
_cell.length_c   1.000
_cell.angle_alpha   90.00
_cell.angle_beta   90.00
_cell.angle_gamma   90.00
#
_symmetry.space_group_name_H-M   'P 1'
#
loop_
_entity.id
_entity.type
_entity.pdbx_description
1 polymer ?
#
loop_
_entity_poly.entity_id
_entity_poly.type
_entity_poly.pdbx_seq_one_letter_code
_entity_poly.pdbx_strand_id
1 'polypeptide(L)'
;MRKHQSPLRRHRRSAGSTLAATALAITSITGGGAATAQPTAAGSAPVAPAQAAQPAPAAPAAQAEGLSALVNPFVGTSSEGNAYPGATAPFGMVQLSPDNANSYGNTSYSPDNRWVWGFSHRHINSAGCPAAGEILVEPSAADSPITAREQIAMVDGSEAAHAGYYTVQLEGGVTAELTTTERVGVHRYEFADSDTGHLSLNVGETLRDAGSSEVAWVDDQTLEGFVENGGFCGGTSTTEKVFFSAHFDRPADSTGTWDGSGTYTEESPSSVSDGGQNGAVATFDTTTDQDVEIAVGISFVDVDGARANRTSETSDDTLTFAQARAAAEAGWDDQLGAATITASNDARIIFYTQLYKALLSPTIGSDVDGRYRGMDKAVHTAEGWTYHQTFSLWDTYRTQATLHALVARDHATDIVRSMYQQRVEGGWFPRWSLGSIETNIMAGDPASAWVAENFTMGTVPDDIADPMWDYLVENATTPTPGDVASVGRQSADFYNQNHHIPFYFENEPGLGQEYEEYRHGGSSSMEFAISDAAIGAAAQRSGRPEAAEFLERGQWWRTLWNPDVELSGDYQGIVNAVFPDGSFNVRSNEKDDVTKSGFHEGTQWQYQWMASQDYAGLQEVMGGTDEFLDRLDYYFDMPALLENPGQSPSHWAKGGSDYYSSIGYNPGNEPTIMNPWLYSSAGHPAYVNDVLASNLNRFPNTPGGGVGNDDLGTMASWYVMATLGFEPVVPGSGMMALNSPRVEAASLRLGPDADSPVLQINASGSHESMPRYIESVAVNGTDHSATWFDVEDILSGGTLDFTLTQDRDTPWGTSRADRLPSVSDPVQVKASATAGSPEFQSGVETTNVVGKVEFEELTKIADDAVTFPTVSATFTADGTEYEAQPEATDNGWEFSVTAEFAKAGNLSGTLSVSAGEDTPKFAPETFEPVSVEVPVKVLGADPTDDPSEPGTDPSDNPSDGGSGEPGTGPSTSAPDPSESGGTVGAGDAGGSGNADGSGGDAGLPNTGAKVAGIVAAALLLTAAGTVLVARRRKQN
;
A
#
# COMPACT_ATOMS: atom_id res chain seq x y z
N MET A 1 -14.66 56.17 -35.81
CA MET A 1 -13.98 57.42 -36.22
C MET A 1 -14.15 58.49 -35.14
N ARG A 2 -13.19 59.42 -35.03
CA ARG A 2 -13.16 60.65 -34.20
C ARG A 2 -14.51 61.27 -33.78
N LYS A 3 -14.74 61.49 -32.46
CA LYS A 3 -14.56 62.82 -31.79
C LYS A 3 -14.95 62.83 -30.29
N HIS A 4 -14.33 63.77 -29.55
CA HIS A 4 -14.70 64.24 -28.20
C HIS A 4 -16.08 64.96 -28.19
N GLN A 5 -16.71 65.39 -27.08
CA GLN A 5 -16.12 65.98 -25.85
C GLN A 5 -17.14 66.08 -24.67
N SER A 6 -16.70 65.72 -23.44
CA SER A 6 -16.87 66.36 -22.11
C SER A 6 -18.13 67.16 -21.68
N PRO A 7 -18.41 67.38 -20.35
CA PRO A 7 -18.16 66.55 -19.14
C PRO A 7 -19.23 66.68 -17.98
N LEU A 8 -18.93 66.07 -16.82
CA LEU A 8 -19.32 66.40 -15.40
C LEU A 8 -20.49 65.68 -14.65
N ARG A 9 -20.06 64.71 -13.80
CA ARG A 9 -20.43 64.47 -12.35
C ARG A 9 -21.88 64.18 -11.91
N ARG A 10 -22.10 62.96 -11.38
CA ARG A 10 -22.06 62.67 -9.90
C ARG A 10 -22.04 61.16 -9.57
N HIS A 11 -21.75 60.85 -8.29
CA HIS A 11 -21.38 59.56 -7.68
C HIS A 11 -22.29 58.33 -7.94
N ARG A 12 -21.65 57.14 -8.00
CA ARG A 12 -21.72 56.10 -6.94
C ARG A 12 -20.48 55.19 -7.01
N ARG A 13 -20.21 54.41 -5.96
CA ARG A 13 -19.12 53.40 -5.90
C ARG A 13 -19.72 51.99 -5.99
N SER A 14 -18.99 51.12 -6.68
CA SER A 14 -19.04 49.66 -6.61
C SER A 14 -17.70 49.18 -7.14
N ALA A 15 -17.00 48.33 -6.39
CA ALA A 15 -15.70 47.82 -6.77
C ALA A 15 -15.83 46.33 -7.07
N GLY A 16 -15.45 45.93 -8.28
CA GLY A 16 -15.08 44.57 -8.62
C GLY A 16 -13.63 44.60 -9.07
N SER A 17 -12.82 43.68 -8.56
CA SER A 17 -11.39 43.61 -8.87
C SER A 17 -11.14 42.60 -9.97
N THR A 18 -10.28 42.95 -10.92
CA THR A 18 -9.77 42.01 -11.94
C THR A 18 -8.29 42.30 -12.08
N LEU A 19 -7.45 41.28 -11.92
CA LEU A 19 -6.00 41.43 -11.94
C LEU A 19 -5.51 41.86 -13.32
N ALA A 20 -4.40 42.60 -13.35
CA ALA A 20 -3.71 42.98 -14.58
C ALA A 20 -2.28 42.39 -14.55
N ALA A 21 -1.95 41.57 -15.55
CA ALA A 21 -0.62 40.98 -15.67
C ALA A 21 0.46 42.05 -15.90
N THR A 22 1.62 41.89 -15.28
CA THR A 22 2.79 42.75 -15.47
C THR A 22 3.91 41.95 -16.12
N ALA A 23 4.32 42.33 -17.33
CA ALA A 23 5.44 41.72 -18.02
C ALA A 23 6.76 42.41 -17.63
N LEU A 24 7.80 41.62 -17.33
CA LEU A 24 9.16 42.12 -17.09
C LEU A 24 10.06 41.82 -18.29
N ALA A 25 10.91 42.77 -18.67
CA ALA A 25 11.73 42.68 -19.88
C ALA A 25 13.16 42.19 -19.59
N ILE A 26 13.58 41.15 -20.31
CA ILE A 26 14.96 40.65 -20.28
C ILE A 26 15.91 41.69 -20.89
N THR A 27 17.04 41.96 -20.24
CA THR A 27 18.10 42.83 -20.76
C THR A 27 19.41 42.05 -20.84
N SER A 28 19.98 41.93 -22.04
CA SER A 28 21.20 41.14 -22.30
C SER A 28 22.48 41.95 -22.02
N ILE A 29 23.49 41.29 -21.46
CA ILE A 29 24.87 41.80 -21.39
C ILE A 29 25.82 40.71 -21.87
N THR A 30 26.60 41.03 -22.91
CA THR A 30 27.68 40.19 -23.45
C THR A 30 29.03 40.81 -23.15
N GLY A 31 29.98 40.05 -22.59
CA GLY A 31 31.35 40.53 -22.38
C GLY A 31 32.25 39.51 -21.70
N GLY A 32 32.99 38.73 -22.48
CA GLY A 32 33.95 37.75 -21.95
C GLY A 32 35.33 38.35 -21.67
N GLY A 33 36.09 37.70 -20.78
CA GLY A 33 37.49 38.01 -20.50
C GLY A 33 38.21 36.77 -19.97
N ALA A 34 39.22 36.27 -20.70
CA ALA A 34 39.96 35.08 -20.32
C ALA A 34 41.17 35.41 -19.43
N ALA A 35 41.45 34.55 -18.45
CA ALA A 35 42.68 34.60 -17.65
C ALA A 35 43.20 33.18 -17.41
N THR A 36 44.42 32.90 -17.86
CA THR A 36 45.11 31.59 -17.71
C THR A 36 46.17 31.66 -16.61
N ALA A 37 46.19 30.68 -15.71
CA ALA A 37 47.29 30.46 -14.75
C ALA A 37 47.57 28.96 -14.56
N GLN A 38 48.83 28.62 -14.29
CA GLN A 38 49.38 27.26 -14.42
C GLN A 38 49.18 26.39 -13.16
N PRO A 39 49.21 25.04 -13.30
CA PRO A 39 49.35 24.14 -12.14
C PRO A 39 50.78 24.14 -11.59
N THR A 40 50.93 24.15 -10.26
CA THR A 40 52.22 24.00 -9.57
C THR A 40 52.38 22.58 -9.03
N ALA A 41 53.30 21.82 -9.60
CA ALA A 41 53.68 20.50 -9.07
C ALA A 41 54.53 20.60 -7.79
N ALA A 42 54.30 19.71 -6.81
CA ALA A 42 55.03 19.69 -5.55
C ALA A 42 55.42 18.27 -5.09
N GLY A 43 56.73 17.99 -5.14
CA GLY A 43 57.48 17.08 -4.25
C GLY A 43 56.89 15.73 -3.85
N SER A 44 57.32 14.65 -4.53
CA SER A 44 57.31 13.31 -3.95
C SER A 44 58.35 13.16 -2.83
N ALA A 45 57.93 12.61 -1.69
CA ALA A 45 58.78 12.31 -0.53
C ALA A 45 58.46 10.88 -0.01
N PRO A 46 59.39 10.19 0.69
CA PRO A 46 59.34 8.74 0.83
C PRO A 46 58.34 8.23 1.88
N VAL A 47 57.76 7.06 1.60
CA VAL A 47 56.91 6.29 2.53
C VAL A 47 57.74 5.82 3.73
N ALA A 48 57.25 6.11 4.93
CA ALA A 48 57.70 5.49 6.19
C ALA A 48 56.70 4.40 6.61
N PRO A 49 57.13 3.33 7.32
CA PRO A 49 56.24 2.24 7.71
C PRO A 49 55.19 2.70 8.73
N ALA A 50 53.96 2.22 8.58
CA ALA A 50 52.88 2.54 9.50
C ALA A 50 53.17 2.04 10.92
N GLN A 51 53.10 2.94 11.91
CA GLN A 51 52.95 2.57 13.30
C GLN A 51 51.47 2.33 13.57
N ALA A 52 51.12 1.24 14.25
CA ALA A 52 49.75 0.99 14.66
C ALA A 52 49.28 2.13 15.59
N ALA A 53 48.17 2.78 15.24
CA ALA A 53 47.55 3.79 16.09
C ALA A 53 47.08 3.14 17.39
N GLN A 54 47.34 3.79 18.53
CA GLN A 54 46.62 3.43 19.76
C GLN A 54 45.17 3.88 19.64
N PRO A 55 44.20 3.16 20.23
CA PRO A 55 42.81 3.62 20.26
C PRO A 55 42.74 5.00 20.92
N ALA A 56 41.96 5.89 20.33
CA ALA A 56 41.65 7.17 20.94
C ALA A 56 40.93 6.94 22.29
N PRO A 57 41.11 7.82 23.29
CA PRO A 57 40.24 7.79 24.45
C PRO A 57 38.80 7.94 23.98
N ALA A 58 37.89 7.09 24.46
CA ALA A 58 36.50 7.17 24.08
C ALA A 58 35.96 8.59 24.33
N ALA A 59 35.22 9.12 23.36
CA ALA A 59 34.36 10.27 23.62
C ALA A 59 33.40 9.93 24.77
N PRO A 60 32.87 10.93 25.51
CA PRO A 60 31.70 10.70 26.33
C PRO A 60 30.65 10.03 25.43
N ALA A 61 30.06 8.92 25.89
CA ALA A 61 28.96 8.33 25.17
C ALA A 61 27.85 9.40 25.10
N ALA A 62 27.52 9.85 23.89
CA ALA A 62 26.22 10.45 23.67
C ALA A 62 25.18 9.42 24.14
N GLN A 63 24.13 9.88 24.82
CA GLN A 63 22.93 9.07 24.86
C GLN A 63 22.52 8.83 23.41
N ALA A 64 22.23 7.59 23.04
CA ALA A 64 21.61 7.33 21.75
C ALA A 64 20.25 8.02 21.80
N GLU A 65 20.10 9.07 20.98
CA GLU A 65 18.83 9.74 20.79
C GLU A 65 17.84 8.76 20.16
N GLY A 66 16.57 8.86 20.55
CA GLY A 66 15.51 7.94 20.14
C GLY A 66 15.29 7.93 18.62
N LEU A 67 14.61 6.89 18.12
CA LEU A 67 14.17 6.85 16.73
C LEU A 67 13.15 7.96 16.45
N SER A 68 12.34 8.31 17.46
CA SER A 68 11.46 9.48 17.50
C SER A 68 12.18 10.80 17.14
N ALA A 69 13.43 10.97 17.58
CA ALA A 69 14.26 12.16 17.31
C ALA A 69 14.92 12.16 15.92
N LEU A 70 14.81 11.06 15.15
CA LEU A 70 15.22 10.99 13.74
C LEU A 70 14.08 11.37 12.79
N VAL A 71 12.84 11.43 13.27
CA VAL A 71 11.68 11.83 12.46
C VAL A 71 11.68 13.34 12.24
N ASN A 72 11.42 13.76 10.99
CA ASN A 72 11.21 15.16 10.62
C ASN A 72 9.75 15.39 10.15
N PRO A 73 8.83 15.79 11.05
CA PRO A 73 7.42 16.04 10.70
C PRO A 73 7.20 17.12 9.64
N PHE A 74 8.21 17.94 9.30
CA PHE A 74 8.07 18.92 8.23
C PHE A 74 8.08 18.31 6.82
N VAL A 75 8.51 17.04 6.62
CA VAL A 75 8.61 16.42 5.28
C VAL A 75 7.22 16.18 4.66
N GLY A 76 6.90 16.97 3.64
CA GLY A 76 5.60 17.01 2.97
C GLY A 76 4.73 18.20 3.39
N THR A 77 5.22 19.13 4.20
CA THR A 77 4.47 20.36 4.58
C THR A 77 4.44 21.42 3.48
N SER A 78 5.07 21.20 2.32
CA SER A 78 4.95 22.07 1.14
C SER A 78 4.94 21.27 -0.17
N SER A 79 4.97 21.95 -1.32
CA SER A 79 4.88 21.33 -2.67
C SER A 79 3.59 20.52 -2.90
N GLU A 80 2.44 21.04 -2.46
CA GLU A 80 1.13 20.34 -2.44
C GLU A 80 1.05 19.12 -1.50
N GLY A 81 2.09 18.80 -0.71
CA GLY A 81 2.14 17.57 0.08
C GLY A 81 1.29 17.49 1.36
N ASN A 82 0.66 18.59 1.77
CA ASN A 82 -0.42 18.65 2.78
C ASN A 82 -0.13 18.04 4.18
N ALA A 83 1.12 17.74 4.53
CA ALA A 83 1.45 17.20 5.86
C ALA A 83 1.34 18.29 6.95
N TYR A 84 1.27 17.86 8.20
CA TYR A 84 1.26 18.75 9.38
C TYR A 84 2.43 18.41 10.32
N PRO A 85 3.10 19.41 10.95
CA PRO A 85 4.31 19.17 11.76
C PRO A 85 4.03 18.89 13.25
N GLY A 86 2.75 18.88 13.65
CA GLY A 86 2.33 18.74 15.05
C GLY A 86 2.64 17.41 15.73
N ALA A 87 2.39 17.39 17.04
CA ALA A 87 2.52 16.22 17.88
C ALA A 87 1.32 15.27 17.75
N THR A 88 1.59 13.98 17.83
CA THR A 88 0.59 12.90 17.77
C THR A 88 1.21 11.63 18.35
N ALA A 89 0.39 10.75 18.93
CA ALA A 89 0.79 9.40 19.28
C ALA A 89 0.69 8.47 18.05
N PRO A 90 1.32 7.29 18.03
CA PRO A 90 1.07 6.28 17.00
C PRO A 90 -0.44 5.99 16.87
N PHE A 91 -1.00 6.12 15.66
CA PHE A 91 -2.44 6.04 15.37
C PHE A 91 -3.37 6.92 16.24
N GLY A 92 -2.85 7.94 16.93
CA GLY A 92 -3.58 8.70 17.95
C GLY A 92 -4.90 9.32 17.47
N MET A 93 -5.89 9.41 18.38
CA MET A 93 -7.16 10.12 18.14
C MET A 93 -6.94 11.64 18.04
N VAL A 94 -5.98 12.16 18.80
CA VAL A 94 -5.51 13.56 18.76
C VAL A 94 -4.33 13.71 17.79
N GLN A 95 -4.37 14.75 16.96
CA GLN A 95 -3.26 15.23 16.14
C GLN A 95 -3.11 16.72 16.42
N LEU A 96 -2.26 17.09 17.40
CA LEU A 96 -2.14 18.44 17.93
C LEU A 96 -1.08 19.25 17.18
N SER A 97 -1.52 20.15 16.30
CA SER A 97 -0.65 20.85 15.33
C SER A 97 -0.91 22.35 15.23
N PRO A 98 0.10 23.17 14.85
CA PRO A 98 -0.11 24.55 14.38
C PRO A 98 -1.05 24.65 13.17
N ASP A 99 -1.98 25.59 13.24
CA ASP A 99 -2.89 25.96 12.16
C ASP A 99 -2.46 27.27 11.50
N ASN A 100 -2.15 27.26 10.19
CA ASN A 100 -1.88 28.50 9.44
C ASN A 100 -2.31 28.49 7.95
N ALA A 101 -2.94 27.42 7.47
CA ALA A 101 -3.49 27.33 6.12
C ALA A 101 -4.80 26.51 6.14
N ASN A 102 -5.66 26.68 5.13
CA ASN A 102 -6.92 25.93 5.00
C ASN A 102 -7.40 25.87 3.54
N SER A 103 -6.48 25.61 2.61
CA SER A 103 -6.76 25.61 1.16
C SER A 103 -6.32 24.30 0.49
N TYR A 104 -6.76 24.09 -0.75
CA TYR A 104 -6.25 23.00 -1.58
C TYR A 104 -4.73 23.13 -1.74
N GLY A 105 -3.98 22.06 -1.47
CA GLY A 105 -2.51 22.03 -1.52
C GLY A 105 -1.79 22.73 -0.35
N ASN A 106 -2.52 23.30 0.62
CA ASN A 106 -2.02 23.72 1.94
C ASN A 106 -3.17 23.57 2.97
N THR A 107 -3.49 22.34 3.38
CA THR A 107 -4.78 22.02 4.04
C THR A 107 -4.91 22.40 5.50
N SER A 108 -3.81 22.60 6.21
CA SER A 108 -3.74 22.94 7.65
C SER A 108 -2.55 23.84 7.99
N TYR A 109 -1.39 23.47 7.45
CA TYR A 109 -0.11 24.12 7.70
C TYR A 109 0.64 24.42 6.40
N SER A 110 1.50 25.43 6.42
CA SER A 110 2.43 25.79 5.36
C SER A 110 3.65 26.52 5.94
N PRO A 111 4.90 26.10 5.67
CA PRO A 111 6.11 26.70 6.23
C PRO A 111 6.45 28.09 5.67
N ASP A 112 5.81 28.49 4.55
CA ASP A 112 5.93 29.84 4.00
C ASP A 112 5.16 30.89 4.85
N ASN A 113 4.19 30.45 5.66
CA ASN A 113 3.45 31.31 6.58
C ASN A 113 4.23 31.47 7.90
N ARG A 114 4.83 32.65 8.10
CA ARG A 114 5.62 33.00 9.31
C ARG A 114 4.73 33.34 10.54
N TRP A 115 3.62 32.62 10.70
CA TRP A 115 2.56 32.90 11.67
C TRP A 115 1.67 31.67 11.84
N VAL A 116 0.89 31.64 12.93
CA VAL A 116 -0.21 30.70 13.21
C VAL A 116 -1.47 31.48 13.58
N TRP A 117 -2.62 30.82 13.45
CA TRP A 117 -3.84 31.22 14.14
C TRP A 117 -3.83 30.70 15.58
N GLY A 118 -3.49 29.43 15.74
CA GLY A 118 -3.36 28.75 17.03
C GLY A 118 -2.95 27.30 16.83
N PHE A 119 -3.34 26.44 17.77
CA PHE A 119 -3.03 25.01 17.75
C PHE A 119 -4.31 24.20 17.99
N SER A 120 -4.70 23.33 17.06
CA SER A 120 -5.94 22.55 17.15
C SER A 120 -5.70 21.04 17.22
N HIS A 121 -6.73 20.30 17.64
CA HIS A 121 -6.58 18.95 18.21
C HIS A 121 -6.72 17.80 17.21
N ARG A 122 -7.09 18.08 15.96
CA ARG A 122 -7.26 17.05 14.93
C ARG A 122 -6.87 17.51 13.54
N HIS A 123 -6.18 16.64 12.83
CA HIS A 123 -5.59 16.89 11.51
C HIS A 123 -5.60 15.60 10.68
N ILE A 124 -5.71 15.72 9.36
CA ILE A 124 -5.64 14.58 8.42
C ILE A 124 -4.27 14.61 7.73
N ASN A 125 -3.50 13.53 7.80
CA ASN A 125 -2.15 13.48 7.22
C ASN A 125 -2.23 13.53 5.68
N SER A 126 -1.79 14.66 5.11
CA SER A 126 -1.52 14.82 3.68
C SER A 126 -2.68 14.55 2.71
N ALA A 127 -3.93 14.61 3.18
CA ALA A 127 -5.09 14.57 2.29
C ALA A 127 -5.19 15.87 1.45
N GLY A 128 -5.64 15.77 0.20
CA GLY A 128 -5.72 16.90 -0.75
C GLY A 128 -6.69 18.05 -0.37
N CYS A 129 -7.57 17.84 0.61
CA CYS A 129 -8.63 18.78 1.01
C CYS A 129 -8.59 19.09 2.52
N PRO A 130 -8.88 20.34 2.95
CA PRO A 130 -9.03 20.65 4.38
C PRO A 130 -10.11 19.80 5.05
N ALA A 131 -9.93 19.48 6.32
CA ALA A 131 -10.86 18.79 7.21
C ALA A 131 -10.38 18.96 8.67
N ALA A 132 -11.18 18.54 9.64
CA ALA A 132 -10.84 18.61 11.06
C ALA A 132 -10.55 20.05 11.53
N GLY A 133 -9.51 20.26 12.34
CA GLY A 133 -9.16 21.55 12.95
C GLY A 133 -10.01 21.92 14.16
N GLU A 134 -10.59 20.94 14.87
CA GLU A 134 -11.43 21.18 16.04
C GLU A 134 -10.63 21.66 17.27
N ILE A 135 -11.25 22.55 18.06
CA ILE A 135 -10.76 23.04 19.36
C ILE A 135 -9.40 23.76 19.22
N LEU A 136 -9.44 24.97 18.67
CA LEU A 136 -8.27 25.81 18.42
C LEU A 136 -7.87 26.56 19.70
N VAL A 137 -6.61 26.42 20.12
CA VAL A 137 -6.03 27.12 21.28
C VAL A 137 -5.15 28.28 20.80
N GLU A 138 -5.54 29.51 21.16
CA GLU A 138 -4.96 30.78 20.72
C GLU A 138 -4.34 31.54 21.94
N PRO A 139 -3.01 31.49 22.15
CA PRO A 139 -2.34 32.15 23.27
C PRO A 139 -2.08 33.65 23.01
N SER A 140 -2.18 34.50 24.05
CA SER A 140 -1.89 35.93 23.97
C SER A 140 -1.30 36.48 25.26
N ALA A 141 -0.32 37.37 25.16
CA ALA A 141 0.28 38.13 26.28
C ALA A 141 0.00 39.64 26.16
N ALA A 142 -1.08 40.02 25.48
CA ALA A 142 -1.52 41.41 25.31
C ALA A 142 -2.69 41.76 26.24
N ASP A 143 -2.99 43.06 26.41
CA ASP A 143 -4.08 43.64 27.23
C ASP A 143 -5.51 43.10 26.95
N SER A 144 -5.70 42.14 26.05
CA SER A 144 -6.98 41.51 25.69
C SER A 144 -6.79 40.12 25.06
N PRO A 145 -7.74 39.19 25.26
CA PRO A 145 -7.69 37.86 24.66
C PRO A 145 -8.06 37.86 23.17
N ILE A 146 -7.73 36.76 22.50
CA ILE A 146 -8.11 36.50 21.10
C ILE A 146 -9.54 35.93 21.10
N THR A 147 -10.42 36.46 20.24
CA THR A 147 -11.83 36.03 20.12
C THR A 147 -12.29 35.83 18.68
N ALA A 148 -11.35 35.89 17.74
CA ALA A 148 -11.51 35.65 16.32
C ALA A 148 -10.15 35.21 15.78
N ARG A 149 -10.16 34.51 14.64
CA ARG A 149 -8.99 33.88 14.02
C ARG A 149 -7.91 34.88 13.57
N GLU A 150 -7.05 35.32 14.49
CA GLU A 150 -6.02 36.35 14.29
C GLU A 150 -4.63 35.75 14.01
N GLN A 151 -3.73 36.50 13.36
CA GLN A 151 -2.41 35.99 12.97
C GLN A 151 -1.37 36.30 14.05
N ILE A 152 -1.00 35.28 14.82
CA ILE A 152 0.11 35.32 15.78
C ILE A 152 1.41 35.03 15.02
N ALA A 153 2.29 36.02 14.88
CA ALA A 153 3.53 35.85 14.13
C ALA A 153 4.54 34.96 14.87
N MET A 154 5.42 34.28 14.13
CA MET A 154 6.47 33.41 14.66
C MET A 154 7.83 34.13 14.70
N VAL A 155 8.62 33.86 15.74
CA VAL A 155 10.03 34.28 15.80
C VAL A 155 10.84 33.48 14.79
N ASP A 156 11.56 34.19 13.92
CA ASP A 156 12.26 33.62 12.75
C ASP A 156 13.25 32.50 13.13
N GLY A 157 12.87 31.24 12.82
CA GLY A 157 13.71 30.06 13.03
C GLY A 157 13.68 29.49 14.44
N SER A 158 12.63 29.78 15.21
CA SER A 158 12.36 29.19 16.54
C SER A 158 11.63 27.86 16.51
N GLU A 159 11.06 27.49 15.37
CA GLU A 159 10.18 26.32 15.19
C GLU A 159 10.97 25.01 15.07
N ALA A 160 10.53 23.97 15.76
CA ALA A 160 11.11 22.62 15.72
C ALA A 160 10.07 21.53 16.04
N ALA A 161 10.24 20.34 15.45
CA ALA A 161 9.35 19.19 15.67
C ALA A 161 10.10 17.87 15.47
N HIS A 162 9.63 16.82 16.15
CA HIS A 162 10.00 15.41 15.97
C HIS A 162 8.82 14.52 16.39
N ALA A 163 8.91 13.19 16.30
CA ALA A 163 7.76 12.33 16.57
C ALA A 163 7.24 12.48 18.02
N GLY A 164 5.98 12.91 18.17
CA GLY A 164 5.34 13.16 19.46
C GLY A 164 5.57 14.54 20.09
N TYR A 165 6.27 15.46 19.42
CA TYR A 165 6.57 16.79 19.98
C TYR A 165 6.72 17.90 18.92
N TYR A 166 6.15 19.08 19.22
CA TYR A 166 6.31 20.31 18.43
C TYR A 166 6.59 21.51 19.36
N THR A 167 7.35 22.50 18.88
CA THR A 167 7.52 23.79 19.57
C THR A 167 7.74 24.96 18.60
N VAL A 168 7.30 26.16 19.00
CA VAL A 168 7.56 27.42 18.32
C VAL A 168 7.58 28.58 19.31
N GLN A 169 8.37 29.63 19.05
CA GLN A 169 8.31 30.88 19.81
C GLN A 169 7.53 31.93 19.02
N LEU A 170 6.59 32.60 19.68
CA LEU A 170 5.64 33.54 19.08
C LEU A 170 6.05 35.00 19.34
N GLU A 171 5.91 35.85 18.32
CA GLU A 171 6.01 37.30 18.50
C GLU A 171 4.86 37.77 19.41
N GLY A 172 5.23 38.33 20.56
CA GLY A 172 4.34 38.48 21.71
C GLY A 172 5.01 37.99 23.00
N GLY A 173 5.99 37.09 22.89
CA GLY A 173 6.76 36.60 24.04
C GLY A 173 6.10 35.41 24.73
N VAL A 174 5.57 34.47 23.94
CA VAL A 174 5.10 33.17 24.41
C VAL A 174 5.86 32.08 23.65
N THR A 175 6.46 31.12 24.36
CA THR A 175 6.92 29.86 23.76
C THR A 175 5.79 28.84 23.87
N ALA A 176 5.39 28.23 22.75
CA ALA A 176 4.43 27.14 22.73
C ALA A 176 5.14 25.80 22.55
N GLU A 177 4.74 24.80 23.32
CA GLU A 177 5.19 23.41 23.21
C GLU A 177 3.96 22.49 23.23
N LEU A 178 3.96 21.46 22.37
CA LEU A 178 2.84 20.55 22.16
C LEU A 178 3.32 19.09 22.28
N THR A 179 2.52 18.26 22.93
CA THR A 179 2.67 16.80 22.94
C THR A 179 1.30 16.14 23.14
N THR A 180 1.22 14.81 23.09
CA THR A 180 -0.05 14.07 23.04
C THR A 180 0.05 12.71 23.73
N THR A 181 -1.02 12.27 24.37
CA THR A 181 -1.28 10.83 24.58
C THR A 181 -2.11 10.29 23.40
N GLU A 182 -2.84 9.18 23.55
CA GLU A 182 -3.70 8.67 22.47
C GLU A 182 -4.91 9.57 22.21
N ARG A 183 -5.55 10.09 23.28
CA ARG A 183 -6.83 10.82 23.22
C ARG A 183 -6.78 12.21 23.87
N VAL A 184 -5.59 12.67 24.27
CA VAL A 184 -5.39 13.95 24.97
C VAL A 184 -4.30 14.78 24.30
N GLY A 185 -4.62 16.03 23.95
CA GLY A 185 -3.63 17.04 23.61
C GLY A 185 -3.08 17.68 24.88
N VAL A 186 -1.76 17.80 25.00
CA VAL A 186 -1.11 18.39 26.18
C VAL A 186 -0.18 19.51 25.71
N HIS A 187 -0.47 20.73 26.14
CA HIS A 187 0.30 21.93 25.77
C HIS A 187 1.06 22.45 26.97
N ARG A 188 2.20 23.12 26.72
CA ARG A 188 2.81 24.08 27.64
C ARG A 188 2.98 25.43 26.95
N TYR A 189 2.68 26.50 27.67
CA TYR A 189 2.90 27.87 27.24
C TYR A 189 3.80 28.59 28.25
N GLU A 190 5.05 28.86 27.87
CA GLU A 190 5.98 29.72 28.63
C GLU A 190 5.69 31.17 28.26
N PHE A 191 4.97 31.90 29.12
CA PHE A 191 4.70 33.32 28.95
C PHE A 191 5.86 34.19 29.45
N ALA A 192 6.06 35.35 28.83
CA ALA A 192 6.84 36.43 29.44
C ALA A 192 6.18 36.96 30.74
N ASP A 193 6.97 37.69 31.54
CA ASP A 193 6.54 38.44 32.74
C ASP A 193 5.36 39.38 32.39
N SER A 194 4.14 38.96 32.75
CA SER A 194 2.87 39.61 32.40
C SER A 194 1.82 39.39 33.50
N ASP A 195 0.93 40.37 33.69
CA ASP A 195 -0.26 40.26 34.53
C ASP A 195 -1.52 39.83 33.74
N THR A 196 -1.35 39.50 32.46
CA THR A 196 -2.43 39.20 31.49
C THR A 196 -2.02 38.08 30.51
N GLY A 197 -1.61 36.92 31.03
CA GLY A 197 -1.40 35.72 30.23
C GLY A 197 -2.74 35.08 29.86
N HIS A 198 -3.16 35.17 28.60
CA HIS A 198 -4.43 34.64 28.10
C HIS A 198 -4.24 33.33 27.32
N LEU A 199 -5.10 32.34 27.60
CA LEU A 199 -5.32 31.18 26.75
C LEU A 199 -6.78 31.15 26.29
N SER A 200 -6.98 31.25 24.97
CA SER A 200 -8.29 31.33 24.35
C SER A 200 -8.61 29.99 23.66
N LEU A 201 -9.75 29.37 23.98
CA LEU A 201 -10.22 28.14 23.34
C LEU A 201 -11.40 28.47 22.42
N ASN A 202 -11.11 28.50 21.12
CA ASN A 202 -12.00 28.87 20.05
C ASN A 202 -12.60 27.60 19.42
N VAL A 203 -13.93 27.50 19.47
CA VAL A 203 -14.70 26.36 18.97
C VAL A 203 -15.69 26.74 17.85
N GLY A 204 -15.74 28.02 17.49
CA GLY A 204 -16.56 28.55 16.40
C GLY A 204 -15.80 28.72 15.07
N GLU A 205 -14.58 28.21 15.00
CA GLU A 205 -13.68 28.17 13.83
C GLU A 205 -13.02 26.77 13.79
N THR A 206 -12.89 26.17 12.61
CA THR A 206 -12.11 24.93 12.39
C THR A 206 -11.26 25.05 11.11
N LEU A 207 -10.70 23.96 10.57
CA LEU A 207 -10.14 23.97 9.20
C LEU A 207 -11.24 23.92 8.11
N ARG A 208 -12.51 23.84 8.53
CA ARG A 208 -13.74 23.91 7.73
C ARG A 208 -14.68 24.97 8.30
N ASP A 209 -15.94 24.94 7.88
CA ASP A 209 -17.01 25.75 8.45
C ASP A 209 -17.53 25.07 9.74
N ALA A 210 -17.34 25.71 10.90
CA ALA A 210 -17.85 25.21 12.18
C ALA A 210 -19.39 25.22 12.24
N GLY A 211 -19.98 24.11 12.70
CA GLY A 211 -21.41 23.94 12.95
C GLY A 211 -21.85 24.52 14.29
N SER A 212 -22.84 23.90 14.96
CA SER A 212 -23.22 24.32 16.31
C SER A 212 -22.15 23.93 17.33
N SER A 213 -22.02 24.73 18.39
CA SER A 213 -20.94 24.58 19.38
C SER A 213 -21.35 25.13 20.74
N GLU A 214 -20.76 24.58 21.80
CA GLU A 214 -21.01 24.96 23.20
C GLU A 214 -19.70 24.90 23.99
N VAL A 215 -19.50 25.88 24.88
CA VAL A 215 -18.44 25.90 25.89
C VAL A 215 -19.01 26.31 27.23
N ALA A 216 -18.62 25.63 28.30
CA ALA A 216 -19.03 25.93 29.67
C ALA A 216 -17.88 25.72 30.66
N TRP A 217 -17.71 26.69 31.56
CA TRP A 217 -16.79 26.59 32.70
C TRP A 217 -17.42 25.75 33.80
N VAL A 218 -16.74 24.67 34.21
CA VAL A 218 -17.16 23.81 35.33
C VAL A 218 -16.70 24.40 36.66
N ASP A 219 -15.48 24.91 36.67
CA ASP A 219 -14.82 25.63 37.75
C ASP A 219 -13.79 26.62 37.16
N ASP A 220 -12.85 27.11 37.96
CA ASP A 220 -11.78 28.03 37.56
C ASP A 220 -10.57 27.33 36.90
N GLN A 221 -10.60 25.99 36.77
CA GLN A 221 -9.51 25.17 36.22
C GLN A 221 -9.96 24.24 35.08
N THR A 222 -11.28 24.11 34.82
CA THR A 222 -11.86 23.12 33.90
C THR A 222 -12.92 23.73 32.96
N LEU A 223 -12.73 23.53 31.65
CA LEU A 223 -13.64 23.95 30.58
C LEU A 223 -14.11 22.75 29.78
N GLU A 224 -15.41 22.65 29.48
CA GLU A 224 -15.99 21.54 28.73
C GLU A 224 -16.93 22.00 27.63
N GLY A 225 -17.14 21.17 26.60
CA GLY A 225 -18.00 21.55 25.48
C GLY A 225 -18.00 20.61 24.28
N PHE A 226 -18.47 21.11 23.14
CA PHE A 226 -18.40 20.44 21.84
C PHE A 226 -18.34 21.43 20.68
N VAL A 227 -17.89 20.94 19.53
CA VAL A 227 -18.08 21.56 18.20
C VAL A 227 -18.65 20.51 17.24
N GLU A 228 -19.65 20.89 16.44
CA GLU A 228 -20.04 20.15 15.25
C GLU A 228 -19.11 20.51 14.09
N ASN A 229 -18.45 19.54 13.50
CA ASN A 229 -17.58 19.74 12.34
C ASN A 229 -17.84 18.65 11.29
N GLY A 230 -17.34 18.86 10.06
CA GLY A 230 -17.48 17.88 8.99
C GLY A 230 -17.19 18.46 7.62
N GLY A 231 -17.56 17.70 6.58
CA GLY A 231 -17.36 18.08 5.18
C GLY A 231 -15.94 17.83 4.68
N PHE A 232 -15.79 16.85 3.80
CA PHE A 232 -14.57 16.58 3.04
C PHE A 232 -14.77 16.88 1.55
N CYS A 233 -13.73 17.43 0.91
CA CYS A 233 -13.68 17.97 -0.47
C CYS A 233 -14.90 18.80 -0.98
N GLY A 234 -15.79 19.26 -0.10
CA GLY A 234 -16.97 20.07 -0.44
C GLY A 234 -18.22 19.31 -0.90
N GLY A 235 -18.14 17.99 -1.09
CA GLY A 235 -19.30 17.16 -1.46
C GLY A 235 -20.14 16.69 -0.26
N THR A 236 -19.49 16.48 0.90
CA THR A 236 -20.16 16.04 2.13
C THR A 236 -20.74 17.23 2.90
N SER A 237 -22.03 17.17 3.25
CA SER A 237 -22.72 18.19 4.07
C SER A 237 -23.11 17.71 5.49
N THR A 238 -22.81 16.45 5.80
CA THR A 238 -22.99 15.85 7.12
C THR A 238 -21.92 16.38 8.08
N THR A 239 -22.32 16.64 9.33
CA THR A 239 -21.43 16.94 10.45
C THR A 239 -21.59 15.91 11.57
N GLU A 240 -20.62 15.86 12.47
CA GLU A 240 -20.67 15.10 13.74
C GLU A 240 -20.09 15.94 14.88
N LYS A 241 -20.31 15.53 16.12
CA LYS A 241 -19.81 16.24 17.31
C LYS A 241 -18.46 15.69 17.76
N VAL A 242 -17.48 16.58 17.87
CA VAL A 242 -16.29 16.37 18.69
C VAL A 242 -16.52 17.08 20.02
N PHE A 243 -16.57 16.29 21.09
CA PHE A 243 -16.67 16.75 22.47
C PHE A 243 -15.27 16.95 23.06
N PHE A 244 -15.13 17.86 24.01
CA PHE A 244 -13.86 18.10 24.70
C PHE A 244 -14.04 18.34 26.19
N SER A 245 -12.99 18.03 26.96
CA SER A 245 -12.84 18.41 28.36
C SER A 245 -11.40 18.84 28.62
N ALA A 246 -11.21 20.13 28.85
CA ALA A 246 -9.93 20.80 29.04
C ALA A 246 -9.68 21.10 30.52
N HIS A 247 -8.45 20.91 30.99
CA HIS A 247 -8.01 21.22 32.35
C HIS A 247 -6.64 21.90 32.33
N PHE A 248 -6.51 22.98 33.09
CA PHE A 248 -5.23 23.67 33.30
C PHE A 248 -4.49 23.06 34.50
N ASP A 249 -3.18 23.24 34.60
CA ASP A 249 -2.38 22.78 35.75
C ASP A 249 -2.72 23.53 37.06
N ARG A 250 -3.27 24.74 36.93
CA ARG A 250 -3.65 25.63 38.02
C ARG A 250 -4.93 26.41 37.71
N PRO A 251 -5.67 26.90 38.72
CA PRO A 251 -6.81 27.79 38.51
C PRO A 251 -6.42 29.09 37.79
N ALA A 252 -7.30 29.59 36.93
CA ALA A 252 -7.19 30.89 36.29
C ALA A 252 -7.59 32.03 37.25
N ASP A 253 -6.92 33.18 37.15
CA ASP A 253 -7.23 34.39 37.92
C ASP A 253 -8.55 35.04 37.49
N SER A 254 -8.89 34.95 36.19
CA SER A 254 -10.26 35.16 35.71
C SER A 254 -10.58 34.33 34.47
N THR A 255 -11.86 34.01 34.30
CA THR A 255 -12.40 33.28 33.16
C THR A 255 -13.53 34.05 32.49
N GLY A 256 -13.83 33.71 31.22
CA GLY A 256 -14.96 34.27 30.50
C GLY A 256 -15.25 33.53 29.19
N THR A 257 -16.18 34.07 28.41
CA THR A 257 -16.55 33.55 27.08
C THR A 257 -16.89 34.67 26.11
N TRP A 258 -16.84 34.38 24.80
CA TRP A 258 -17.42 35.26 23.77
C TRP A 258 -18.60 34.60 23.05
N ASP A 259 -19.55 35.42 22.61
CA ASP A 259 -20.68 35.00 21.78
C ASP A 259 -20.32 34.99 20.29
N GLY A 260 -21.22 34.46 19.45
CA GLY A 260 -21.12 34.40 17.97
C GLY A 260 -20.96 35.74 17.23
N SER A 261 -20.71 36.86 17.94
CA SER A 261 -20.30 38.15 17.38
C SER A 261 -18.83 38.51 17.68
N GLY A 262 -18.08 37.63 18.35
CA GLY A 262 -16.72 37.90 18.86
C GLY A 262 -16.70 38.74 20.14
N THR A 263 -17.85 38.97 20.79
CA THR A 263 -17.95 39.87 21.96
C THR A 263 -17.58 39.15 23.26
N TYR A 264 -16.34 39.34 23.73
CA TYR A 264 -15.89 38.84 25.04
C TYR A 264 -16.73 39.39 26.21
N THR A 265 -17.04 38.52 27.17
CA THR A 265 -17.61 38.87 28.47
C THR A 265 -16.88 38.10 29.57
N GLU A 266 -16.16 38.83 30.42
CA GLU A 266 -15.53 38.33 31.66
C GLU A 266 -16.60 37.85 32.67
N GLU A 267 -16.27 36.86 33.49
CA GLU A 267 -17.18 36.13 34.39
C GLU A 267 -18.37 35.43 33.69
N SER A 268 -18.40 35.37 32.34
CA SER A 268 -19.41 34.61 31.59
C SER A 268 -19.10 33.11 31.61
N PRO A 269 -20.01 32.25 32.09
CA PRO A 269 -19.68 30.84 32.40
C PRO A 269 -19.88 29.87 31.22
N SER A 270 -20.16 30.34 29.99
CA SER A 270 -21.47 30.10 29.34
C SER A 270 -21.52 30.69 27.92
N SER A 271 -21.17 29.95 26.85
CA SER A 271 -21.45 30.38 25.46
C SER A 271 -21.87 29.24 24.54
N VAL A 272 -22.85 29.51 23.67
CA VAL A 272 -23.45 28.56 22.71
C VAL A 272 -23.66 29.28 21.37
N SER A 273 -23.39 28.59 20.27
CA SER A 273 -23.58 29.08 18.91
C SER A 273 -24.35 28.07 18.06
N ASP A 274 -25.29 28.55 17.24
CA ASP A 274 -25.91 27.76 16.16
C ASP A 274 -25.01 27.72 14.89
N GLY A 275 -23.83 28.35 14.94
CA GLY A 275 -22.86 28.43 13.83
C GLY A 275 -21.96 29.66 13.94
N GLY A 276 -20.65 29.45 14.07
CA GLY A 276 -19.61 30.50 14.02
C GLY A 276 -19.09 31.03 15.37
N GLN A 277 -17.97 31.75 15.27
CA GLN A 277 -17.08 32.36 16.29
C GLN A 277 -17.61 32.52 17.73
N ASN A 278 -17.57 31.44 18.52
CA ASN A 278 -17.69 31.44 19.98
C ASN A 278 -16.51 30.68 20.63
N GLY A 279 -16.32 30.90 21.93
CA GLY A 279 -15.25 30.27 22.69
C GLY A 279 -15.11 30.82 24.11
N ALA A 280 -14.06 30.38 24.79
CA ALA A 280 -13.77 30.67 26.19
C ALA A 280 -12.34 31.17 26.40
N VAL A 281 -12.11 31.91 27.48
CA VAL A 281 -10.80 32.49 27.84
C VAL A 281 -10.47 32.15 29.29
N ALA A 282 -9.26 31.64 29.53
CA ALA A 282 -8.60 31.68 30.82
C ALA A 282 -7.55 32.80 30.85
N THR A 283 -7.39 33.46 32.00
CA THR A 283 -6.40 34.52 32.24
C THR A 283 -5.59 34.20 33.49
N PHE A 284 -4.27 34.38 33.43
CA PHE A 284 -3.32 34.06 34.50
C PHE A 284 -2.34 35.23 34.75
N ASP A 285 -1.98 35.46 36.01
CA ASP A 285 -0.78 36.21 36.39
C ASP A 285 0.46 35.32 36.16
N THR A 286 1.29 35.69 35.17
CA THR A 286 2.52 34.97 34.81
C THR A 286 3.78 35.65 35.34
N THR A 287 3.66 36.63 36.25
CA THR A 287 4.79 37.39 36.80
C THR A 287 5.65 36.60 37.80
N THR A 288 5.12 35.49 38.34
CA THR A 288 5.84 34.63 39.31
C THR A 288 5.92 33.16 38.93
N ASP A 289 5.08 32.70 38.01
CA ASP A 289 5.06 31.35 37.48
C ASP A 289 4.67 31.41 36.00
N GLN A 290 5.68 31.27 35.12
CA GLN A 290 5.59 31.67 33.71
C GLN A 290 5.01 30.58 32.80
N ASP A 291 5.16 29.31 33.19
CA ASP A 291 4.56 28.18 32.48
C ASP A 291 3.06 28.09 32.81
N VAL A 292 2.25 27.75 31.82
CA VAL A 292 0.87 27.24 32.00
C VAL A 292 0.75 25.97 31.18
N GLU A 293 0.34 24.86 31.80
CA GLU A 293 0.09 23.60 31.11
C GLU A 293 -1.43 23.36 30.99
N ILE A 294 -1.86 22.81 29.85
CA ILE A 294 -3.28 22.48 29.60
C ILE A 294 -3.38 21.11 28.93
N ALA A 295 -4.24 20.25 29.49
CA ALA A 295 -4.57 18.93 28.96
C ALA A 295 -6.02 18.92 28.46
N VAL A 296 -6.23 18.56 27.20
CA VAL A 296 -7.53 18.56 26.50
C VAL A 296 -7.83 17.17 25.97
N GLY A 297 -8.71 16.44 26.67
CA GLY A 297 -9.24 15.18 26.17
C GLY A 297 -10.36 15.43 25.17
N ILE A 298 -10.43 14.63 24.10
CA ILE A 298 -11.51 14.69 23.10
C ILE A 298 -12.30 13.37 23.02
N SER A 299 -13.53 13.41 22.49
CA SER A 299 -14.38 12.23 22.27
C SER A 299 -15.38 12.46 21.12
N PHE A 300 -15.80 11.38 20.45
CA PHE A 300 -16.89 11.37 19.46
C PHE A 300 -18.24 10.92 20.09
N VAL A 301 -18.22 10.59 21.38
CA VAL A 301 -19.35 10.01 22.12
C VAL A 301 -20.07 11.09 22.93
N ASP A 302 -19.41 11.65 23.94
CA ASP A 302 -19.93 12.71 24.81
C ASP A 302 -18.82 13.37 25.66
N VAL A 303 -19.17 14.45 26.37
CA VAL A 303 -18.26 15.17 27.30
C VAL A 303 -17.75 14.26 28.43
N ASP A 304 -18.58 13.32 28.91
CA ASP A 304 -18.16 12.39 29.95
C ASP A 304 -17.06 11.43 29.45
N GLY A 305 -17.12 11.02 28.18
CA GLY A 305 -16.05 10.32 27.46
C GLY A 305 -14.80 11.17 27.29
N ALA A 306 -14.93 12.42 26.83
CA ALA A 306 -13.79 13.33 26.69
C ALA A 306 -13.07 13.58 28.03
N ARG A 307 -13.83 13.71 29.13
CA ARG A 307 -13.29 13.83 30.48
C ARG A 307 -12.64 12.53 30.95
N ALA A 308 -13.25 11.37 30.68
CA ALA A 308 -12.68 10.06 31.01
C ALA A 308 -11.33 9.87 30.31
N ASN A 309 -11.28 10.09 29.00
CA ASN A 309 -10.07 10.04 28.16
C ASN A 309 -8.97 10.93 28.73
N ARG A 310 -9.30 12.18 29.11
CA ARG A 310 -8.36 13.07 29.81
C ARG A 310 -7.85 12.40 31.08
N THR A 311 -8.73 12.20 32.07
CA THR A 311 -8.31 11.77 33.42
C THR A 311 -7.61 10.41 33.45
N SER A 312 -7.94 9.49 32.55
CA SER A 312 -7.25 8.19 32.49
C SER A 312 -5.82 8.31 31.97
N GLU A 313 -5.62 9.09 30.91
CA GLU A 313 -4.31 9.19 30.25
C GLU A 313 -3.40 10.23 30.94
N THR A 314 -3.98 11.26 31.58
CA THR A 314 -3.28 12.24 32.43
C THR A 314 -3.07 11.76 33.88
N SER A 315 -3.47 10.53 34.23
CA SER A 315 -3.36 9.97 35.59
C SER A 315 -4.02 10.86 36.67
N ASP A 316 -5.34 11.00 36.60
CA ASP A 316 -6.16 11.91 37.41
C ASP A 316 -5.67 13.37 37.35
N ASP A 317 -5.29 13.83 36.15
CA ASP A 317 -4.73 15.17 35.88
C ASP A 317 -3.45 15.52 36.67
N THR A 318 -2.57 14.52 36.88
CA THR A 318 -1.28 14.68 37.58
C THR A 318 -0.04 14.44 36.73
N LEU A 319 -0.21 14.01 35.47
CA LEU A 319 0.85 13.86 34.47
C LEU A 319 1.26 15.24 33.92
N THR A 320 2.52 15.65 34.11
CA THR A 320 3.01 16.92 33.52
C THR A 320 3.33 16.79 32.03
N PHE A 321 3.40 17.91 31.31
CA PHE A 321 3.81 17.99 29.91
C PHE A 321 5.10 17.20 29.63
N ALA A 322 6.10 17.34 30.50
CA ALA A 322 7.38 16.64 30.37
C ALA A 322 7.26 15.12 30.49
N GLN A 323 6.26 14.61 31.22
CA GLN A 323 5.98 13.17 31.33
C GLN A 323 5.14 12.67 30.15
N ALA A 324 4.13 13.44 29.71
CA ALA A 324 3.35 13.14 28.51
C ALA A 324 4.27 13.07 27.27
N ARG A 325 5.17 14.05 27.12
CA ARG A 325 6.19 14.07 26.06
C ARG A 325 7.09 12.83 26.09
N ALA A 326 7.62 12.47 27.26
CA ALA A 326 8.48 11.30 27.39
C ALA A 326 7.73 9.98 27.08
N ALA A 327 6.42 9.91 27.31
CA ALA A 327 5.59 8.79 26.92
C ALA A 327 5.34 8.75 25.40
N ALA A 328 5.07 9.91 24.76
CA ALA A 328 4.92 10.02 23.31
C ALA A 328 6.20 9.65 22.56
N GLU A 329 7.35 10.18 22.99
CA GLU A 329 8.69 9.85 22.46
C GLU A 329 8.99 8.36 22.60
N ALA A 330 8.66 7.75 23.75
CA ALA A 330 8.86 6.31 23.99
C ALA A 330 7.93 5.41 23.16
N GLY A 331 6.67 5.83 22.96
CA GLY A 331 5.72 5.10 22.09
C GLY A 331 6.16 5.09 20.63
N TRP A 332 6.72 6.21 20.15
CA TRP A 332 7.34 6.27 18.82
C TRP A 332 8.65 5.49 18.74
N ASP A 333 9.48 5.48 19.78
CA ASP A 333 10.72 4.70 19.78
C ASP A 333 10.48 3.19 19.65
N ASP A 334 9.41 2.63 20.23
CA ASP A 334 9.08 1.21 20.05
C ASP A 334 8.42 0.91 18.69
N GLN A 335 7.46 1.73 18.25
CA GLN A 335 6.78 1.53 16.96
C GLN A 335 7.74 1.70 15.78
N LEU A 336 8.61 2.72 15.79
CA LEU A 336 9.70 2.85 14.81
C LEU A 336 10.74 1.74 14.98
N GLY A 337 10.92 1.24 16.21
CA GLY A 337 11.78 0.12 16.57
C GLY A 337 11.34 -1.23 15.99
N ALA A 338 10.13 -1.33 15.42
CA ALA A 338 9.72 -2.47 14.61
C ALA A 338 10.60 -2.65 13.35
N ALA A 339 11.30 -1.60 12.89
CA ALA A 339 12.30 -1.67 11.83
C ALA A 339 13.66 -1.12 12.30
N THR A 340 14.75 -1.76 11.91
CA THR A 340 16.12 -1.24 12.10
C THR A 340 16.90 -1.35 10.80
N ILE A 341 17.48 -0.24 10.33
CA ILE A 341 18.24 -0.17 9.07
C ILE A 341 19.70 0.28 9.24
N THR A 342 20.57 -0.24 8.37
CA THR A 342 21.97 0.19 8.21
C THR A 342 22.09 1.10 6.98
N ALA A 343 22.16 2.41 7.23
CA ALA A 343 22.25 3.46 6.21
C ALA A 343 22.87 4.75 6.80
N SER A 344 23.10 5.74 5.94
CA SER A 344 23.53 7.10 6.30
C SER A 344 22.50 7.80 7.20
N ASN A 345 22.91 8.92 7.84
CA ASN A 345 22.01 9.64 8.73
C ASN A 345 20.81 10.25 8.00
N ASP A 346 21.00 10.75 6.78
CA ASP A 346 19.93 11.38 6.00
C ASP A 346 18.94 10.34 5.47
N ALA A 347 19.43 9.17 5.04
CA ALA A 347 18.59 8.03 4.69
C ALA A 347 17.82 7.47 5.91
N ARG A 348 18.45 7.42 7.10
CA ARG A 348 17.77 7.06 8.35
C ARG A 348 16.66 8.04 8.71
N ILE A 349 16.90 9.35 8.62
CA ILE A 349 15.87 10.37 8.88
C ILE A 349 14.67 10.16 7.96
N ILE A 350 14.88 10.00 6.65
CA ILE A 350 13.77 9.82 5.71
C ILE A 350 13.05 8.49 5.92
N PHE A 351 13.76 7.38 6.13
CA PHE A 351 13.14 6.08 6.39
C PHE A 351 12.23 6.11 7.63
N TYR A 352 12.72 6.62 8.76
CA TYR A 352 11.89 6.72 9.98
C TYR A 352 10.80 7.79 9.85
N THR A 353 11.01 8.84 9.05
CA THR A 353 9.96 9.85 8.77
C THR A 353 8.82 9.26 7.94
N GLN A 354 9.11 8.47 6.90
CA GLN A 354 8.06 7.79 6.15
C GLN A 354 7.42 6.66 6.98
N LEU A 355 8.17 5.90 7.79
CA LEU A 355 7.58 4.92 8.71
C LEU A 355 6.65 5.59 9.74
N TYR A 356 7.02 6.75 10.28
CA TYR A 356 6.15 7.59 11.12
C TYR A 356 4.85 7.94 10.39
N LYS A 357 4.94 8.53 9.18
CA LYS A 357 3.76 8.93 8.38
C LYS A 357 2.84 7.76 8.03
N ALA A 358 3.39 6.58 7.76
CA ALA A 358 2.65 5.35 7.51
C ALA A 358 1.84 4.84 8.73
N LEU A 359 2.18 5.27 9.95
CA LEU A 359 1.58 4.85 11.22
C LEU A 359 0.75 5.98 11.89
N LEU A 360 0.36 7.01 11.13
CA LEU A 360 -0.51 8.11 11.59
C LEU A 360 -2.00 7.83 11.42
N SER A 361 -2.39 6.84 10.62
CA SER A 361 -3.79 6.57 10.25
C SER A 361 -3.95 5.12 9.78
N PRO A 362 -5.16 4.51 9.84
CA PRO A 362 -6.40 5.03 10.43
C PRO A 362 -6.30 5.34 11.93
N THR A 363 -6.89 6.46 12.36
CA THR A 363 -6.77 6.98 13.74
C THR A 363 -7.72 6.29 14.71
N ILE A 364 -7.38 6.22 15.99
CA ILE A 364 -8.27 5.75 17.07
C ILE A 364 -9.59 6.56 17.08
N GLY A 365 -10.70 5.86 17.32
CA GLY A 365 -12.07 6.40 17.36
C GLY A 365 -12.91 5.96 18.57
N SER A 366 -12.44 5.02 19.39
CA SER A 366 -13.05 4.71 20.69
C SER A 366 -12.42 5.50 21.84
N ASP A 367 -13.26 5.92 22.77
CA ASP A 367 -12.90 6.37 24.12
C ASP A 367 -12.18 5.25 24.90
N VAL A 368 -11.54 5.61 26.02
CA VAL A 368 -10.80 4.71 26.91
C VAL A 368 -11.68 3.65 27.58
N ASP A 369 -13.00 3.86 27.65
CA ASP A 369 -13.99 2.89 28.11
C ASP A 369 -14.52 1.98 26.97
N GLY A 370 -13.94 2.10 25.79
CA GLY A 370 -14.30 1.36 24.58
C GLY A 370 -15.50 1.95 23.83
N ARG A 371 -16.18 2.99 24.31
CA ARG A 371 -17.33 3.57 23.58
C ARG A 371 -16.89 4.28 22.31
N TYR A 372 -17.64 4.12 21.22
CA TYR A 372 -17.40 4.85 19.96
C TYR A 372 -18.70 5.26 19.27
N ARG A 373 -18.58 6.18 18.31
CA ARG A 373 -19.68 6.66 17.46
C ARG A 373 -19.78 5.76 16.22
N GLY A 374 -20.85 5.00 16.11
CA GLY A 374 -21.07 4.10 14.97
C GLY A 374 -21.47 4.81 13.69
N MET A 375 -21.38 4.10 12.56
CA MET A 375 -21.82 4.62 11.24
C MET A 375 -23.34 4.85 11.18
N ASP A 376 -24.11 4.12 12.00
CA ASP A 376 -25.54 4.34 12.26
C ASP A 376 -25.84 5.57 13.17
N LYS A 377 -24.78 6.28 13.58
CA LYS A 377 -24.75 7.38 14.57
C LYS A 377 -25.11 6.99 16.01
N ALA A 378 -25.31 5.71 16.31
CA ALA A 378 -25.49 5.25 17.69
C ALA A 378 -24.15 5.24 18.46
N VAL A 379 -24.21 4.83 19.73
CA VAL A 379 -23.02 4.59 20.56
C VAL A 379 -22.90 3.09 20.75
N HIS A 380 -21.77 2.53 20.33
CA HIS A 380 -21.41 1.12 20.50
C HIS A 380 -20.19 1.00 21.42
N THR A 381 -19.73 -0.22 21.69
CA THR A 381 -18.58 -0.47 22.58
C THR A 381 -17.65 -1.52 22.01
N ALA A 382 -16.36 -1.21 21.97
CA ALA A 382 -15.27 -2.10 21.60
C ALA A 382 -14.79 -2.88 22.84
N GLU A 383 -15.35 -4.06 23.08
CA GLU A 383 -14.99 -4.90 24.24
C GLU A 383 -13.66 -5.65 24.02
N GLY A 384 -12.55 -5.07 24.48
CA GLY A 384 -11.23 -5.72 24.49
C GLY A 384 -10.42 -5.58 23.19
N TRP A 385 -10.75 -4.57 22.38
CA TRP A 385 -10.09 -4.17 21.14
C TRP A 385 -10.29 -2.65 20.95
N THR A 386 -9.56 -2.02 20.03
CA THR A 386 -9.60 -0.57 19.77
C THR A 386 -10.38 -0.29 18.49
N TYR A 387 -11.35 0.63 18.52
CA TYR A 387 -12.01 1.07 17.29
C TYR A 387 -11.16 2.13 16.59
N HIS A 388 -10.94 1.96 15.28
CA HIS A 388 -10.26 2.90 14.38
C HIS A 388 -11.25 3.51 13.37
N GLN A 389 -10.89 4.68 12.87
CA GLN A 389 -11.68 5.55 11.97
C GLN A 389 -10.73 6.40 11.11
N THR A 390 -11.26 7.26 10.23
CA THR A 390 -10.45 8.04 9.27
C THR A 390 -9.81 7.11 8.23
N PHE A 391 -10.65 6.49 7.41
CA PHE A 391 -10.25 5.57 6.35
C PHE A 391 -10.16 6.28 5.00
N SER A 392 -9.06 6.08 4.25
CA SER A 392 -8.83 6.63 2.90
C SER A 392 -8.58 5.47 1.92
N LEU A 393 -9.55 4.57 1.77
CA LEU A 393 -9.27 3.22 1.28
C LEU A 393 -8.74 3.19 -0.16
N TRP A 394 -9.18 4.12 -1.02
CA TRP A 394 -8.77 4.19 -2.43
C TRP A 394 -7.27 4.34 -2.61
N ASP A 395 -6.62 5.02 -1.68
CA ASP A 395 -5.17 5.20 -1.61
C ASP A 395 -4.56 3.98 -0.91
N THR A 396 -5.02 3.71 0.32
CA THR A 396 -4.27 2.92 1.30
C THR A 396 -4.26 1.42 1.03
N TYR A 397 -5.21 0.88 0.24
CA TYR A 397 -5.27 -0.57 -0.08
C TYR A 397 -4.04 -1.11 -0.82
N ARG A 398 -3.25 -0.21 -1.43
CA ARG A 398 -2.18 -0.55 -2.38
C ARG A 398 -0.91 -1.04 -1.71
N THR A 399 -0.62 -0.52 -0.51
CA THR A 399 0.67 -0.71 0.19
C THR A 399 0.51 -0.67 1.71
N GLN A 400 -0.30 0.25 2.24
CA GLN A 400 -0.40 0.47 3.69
C GLN A 400 -1.04 -0.72 4.43
N ALA A 401 -2.05 -1.38 3.83
CA ALA A 401 -2.64 -2.60 4.37
C ALA A 401 -1.59 -3.68 4.71
N THR A 402 -0.71 -3.95 3.74
CA THR A 402 0.39 -4.91 3.85
C THR A 402 1.42 -4.47 4.90
N LEU A 403 1.84 -3.20 4.87
CA LEU A 403 2.82 -2.69 5.83
C LEU A 403 2.29 -2.75 7.27
N HIS A 404 1.04 -2.35 7.52
CA HIS A 404 0.40 -2.45 8.83
C HIS A 404 0.39 -3.91 9.32
N ALA A 405 0.02 -4.86 8.47
CA ALA A 405 -0.01 -6.28 8.85
C ALA A 405 1.38 -6.90 9.09
N LEU A 406 2.46 -6.27 8.60
CA LEU A 406 3.86 -6.63 8.86
C LEU A 406 4.41 -5.98 10.14
N VAL A 407 4.33 -4.65 10.30
CA VAL A 407 5.02 -3.94 11.40
C VAL A 407 4.13 -3.45 12.54
N ALA A 408 2.81 -3.46 12.37
CA ALA A 408 1.82 -2.95 13.32
C ALA A 408 0.63 -3.92 13.47
N ARG A 409 0.92 -5.22 13.55
CA ARG A 409 -0.05 -6.31 13.34
C ARG A 409 -1.30 -6.26 14.23
N ASP A 410 -1.17 -5.83 15.47
CA ASP A 410 -2.30 -5.70 16.40
C ASP A 410 -3.24 -4.57 15.95
N HIS A 411 -2.68 -3.40 15.59
CA HIS A 411 -3.43 -2.31 14.97
C HIS A 411 -4.11 -2.75 13.67
N ALA A 412 -3.41 -3.49 12.80
CA ALA A 412 -4.01 -4.03 11.56
C ALA A 412 -5.24 -4.93 11.85
N THR A 413 -5.17 -5.73 12.92
CA THR A 413 -6.26 -6.61 13.37
C THR A 413 -7.46 -5.80 13.88
N ASP A 414 -7.22 -4.76 14.66
CA ASP A 414 -8.23 -3.83 15.19
C ASP A 414 -8.83 -2.93 14.10
N ILE A 415 -8.03 -2.49 13.12
CA ILE A 415 -8.46 -1.75 11.92
C ILE A 415 -9.43 -2.62 11.09
N VAL A 416 -9.13 -3.90 10.88
CA VAL A 416 -10.02 -4.83 10.17
C VAL A 416 -11.31 -5.09 10.94
N ARG A 417 -11.23 -5.27 12.27
CA ARG A 417 -12.41 -5.38 13.14
C ARG A 417 -13.26 -4.10 13.12
N SER A 418 -12.64 -2.94 12.98
CA SER A 418 -13.32 -1.64 12.83
C SER A 418 -14.08 -1.55 11.49
N MET A 419 -13.46 -1.96 10.38
CA MET A 419 -14.14 -2.03 9.07
C MET A 419 -15.34 -2.99 9.08
N TYR A 420 -15.22 -4.12 9.80
CA TYR A 420 -16.34 -5.04 10.01
C TYR A 420 -17.50 -4.37 10.76
N GLN A 421 -17.23 -3.60 11.82
CA GLN A 421 -18.31 -2.86 12.51
C GLN A 421 -18.89 -1.74 11.64
N GLN A 422 -18.08 -0.99 10.88
CA GLN A 422 -18.60 -0.01 9.91
C GLN A 422 -19.53 -0.68 8.88
N ARG A 423 -19.21 -1.89 8.41
CA ARG A 423 -20.07 -2.72 7.55
C ARG A 423 -21.36 -3.15 8.24
N VAL A 424 -21.31 -3.59 9.50
CA VAL A 424 -22.47 -4.08 10.26
C VAL A 424 -23.44 -2.94 10.63
N GLU A 425 -22.90 -1.82 11.11
CA GLU A 425 -23.66 -0.66 11.59
C GLU A 425 -24.17 0.22 10.44
N GLY A 426 -23.26 0.59 9.51
CA GLY A 426 -23.58 1.45 8.37
C GLY A 426 -24.40 0.73 7.28
N GLY A 427 -24.56 -0.59 7.40
CA GLY A 427 -25.29 -1.44 6.47
C GLY A 427 -24.55 -1.77 5.17
N TRP A 428 -23.37 -1.18 4.94
CA TRP A 428 -22.46 -1.48 3.81
C TRP A 428 -21.02 -1.06 4.17
N PHE A 429 -20.01 -1.54 3.42
CA PHE A 429 -18.61 -1.12 3.66
C PHE A 429 -18.42 0.39 3.39
N PRO A 430 -17.47 1.05 4.11
CA PRO A 430 -17.07 2.41 3.81
C PRO A 430 -16.24 2.51 2.52
N ARG A 431 -16.08 3.72 1.96
CA ARG A 431 -15.06 4.03 0.94
C ARG A 431 -14.06 5.06 1.48
N TRP A 432 -14.55 6.17 2.03
CA TRP A 432 -13.72 7.18 2.71
C TRP A 432 -14.52 7.78 3.85
N SER A 433 -14.26 7.32 5.09
CA SER A 433 -15.03 7.70 6.27
C SER A 433 -14.26 8.62 7.22
N LEU A 434 -14.78 9.84 7.42
CA LEU A 434 -14.32 10.78 8.45
C LEU A 434 -15.09 10.51 9.74
N GLY A 435 -14.45 9.88 10.73
CA GLY A 435 -15.13 9.46 11.95
C GLY A 435 -16.32 8.55 11.64
N SER A 436 -17.54 8.97 12.00
CA SER A 436 -18.78 8.25 11.65
C SER A 436 -19.38 8.65 10.30
N ILE A 437 -18.75 9.57 9.54
CA ILE A 437 -19.29 10.17 8.33
C ILE A 437 -18.64 9.52 7.09
N GLU A 438 -19.39 8.69 6.38
CA GLU A 438 -19.01 8.31 5.01
C GLU A 438 -19.06 9.54 4.08
N THR A 439 -18.03 9.71 3.25
CA THR A 439 -17.91 10.82 2.30
C THR A 439 -18.07 10.39 0.83
N ASN A 440 -18.01 9.08 0.57
CA ASN A 440 -18.15 8.38 -0.72
C ASN A 440 -17.09 8.68 -1.80
N ILE A 441 -16.11 9.49 -1.43
CA ILE A 441 -14.83 9.72 -2.10
C ILE A 441 -13.99 8.41 -2.01
N MET A 442 -13.03 8.08 -2.87
CA MET A 442 -12.89 8.49 -4.27
C MET A 442 -13.83 7.63 -5.15
N ALA A 443 -13.31 6.76 -6.01
CA ALA A 443 -14.08 5.87 -6.88
C ALA A 443 -13.84 4.37 -6.55
N GLY A 444 -14.34 3.48 -7.40
CA GLY A 444 -14.07 2.03 -7.33
C GLY A 444 -14.54 1.31 -6.04
N ASP A 445 -13.92 0.17 -5.75
CA ASP A 445 -14.24 -0.70 -4.61
C ASP A 445 -12.98 -1.08 -3.79
N PRO A 446 -12.27 -0.09 -3.23
CA PRO A 446 -11.02 -0.36 -2.51
C PRO A 446 -11.21 -1.14 -1.20
N ALA A 447 -12.41 -1.13 -0.62
CA ALA A 447 -12.72 -1.90 0.58
C ALA A 447 -12.54 -3.40 0.35
N SER A 448 -12.96 -3.93 -0.81
CA SER A 448 -12.76 -5.34 -1.15
C SER A 448 -11.28 -5.71 -1.27
N ALA A 449 -10.47 -4.88 -1.93
CA ALA A 449 -9.04 -5.11 -2.08
C ALA A 449 -8.31 -5.05 -0.73
N TRP A 450 -8.64 -4.07 0.13
CA TRP A 450 -8.08 -3.96 1.49
C TRP A 450 -8.42 -5.18 2.36
N VAL A 451 -9.68 -5.62 2.37
CA VAL A 451 -10.13 -6.75 3.20
C VAL A 451 -9.55 -8.07 2.68
N ALA A 452 -9.49 -8.28 1.36
CA ALA A 452 -8.87 -9.45 0.76
C ALA A 452 -7.36 -9.56 1.07
N GLU A 453 -6.63 -8.44 1.04
CA GLU A 453 -5.23 -8.41 1.49
C GLU A 453 -5.09 -8.84 2.96
N ASN A 454 -5.95 -8.33 3.85
CA ASN A 454 -5.90 -8.69 5.26
C ASN A 454 -6.30 -10.15 5.56
N PHE A 455 -7.13 -10.79 4.72
CA PHE A 455 -7.32 -12.25 4.78
C PHE A 455 -6.02 -12.99 4.51
N THR A 456 -5.28 -12.57 3.48
CA THR A 456 -4.01 -13.19 3.07
C THR A 456 -2.86 -12.90 4.03
N MET A 457 -2.82 -11.71 4.62
CA MET A 457 -1.86 -11.35 5.67
C MET A 457 -2.19 -11.98 7.04
N GLY A 458 -3.36 -12.63 7.18
CA GLY A 458 -3.80 -13.29 8.40
C GLY A 458 -4.17 -12.34 9.55
N THR A 459 -4.64 -11.14 9.23
CA THR A 459 -5.05 -10.08 10.18
C THR A 459 -6.57 -9.97 10.34
N VAL A 460 -7.36 -10.72 9.57
CA VAL A 460 -8.80 -10.90 9.85
C VAL A 460 -8.98 -11.85 11.06
N PRO A 461 -9.64 -11.44 12.15
CA PRO A 461 -9.88 -12.29 13.31
C PRO A 461 -10.79 -13.50 13.02
N ASP A 462 -10.43 -14.67 13.55
CA ASP A 462 -11.19 -15.93 13.42
C ASP A 462 -12.69 -15.79 13.76
N ASP A 463 -13.05 -14.97 14.75
CA ASP A 463 -14.43 -14.80 15.20
C ASP A 463 -15.32 -13.97 14.25
N ILE A 464 -14.71 -13.25 13.31
CA ILE A 464 -15.42 -12.49 12.26
C ILE A 464 -15.07 -12.93 10.83
N ALA A 465 -14.13 -13.86 10.64
CA ALA A 465 -13.61 -14.25 9.33
C ALA A 465 -14.69 -14.70 8.32
N ASP A 466 -15.60 -15.58 8.72
CA ASP A 466 -16.68 -16.03 7.83
C ASP A 466 -17.73 -14.94 7.52
N PRO A 467 -18.33 -14.22 8.47
CA PRO A 467 -19.27 -13.15 8.13
C PRO A 467 -18.61 -11.96 7.41
N MET A 468 -17.32 -11.68 7.67
CA MET A 468 -16.54 -10.71 6.89
C MET A 468 -16.36 -11.16 5.42
N TRP A 469 -16.18 -12.47 5.19
CA TRP A 469 -16.14 -13.03 3.84
C TRP A 469 -17.50 -12.95 3.13
N ASP A 470 -18.58 -13.30 3.82
CA ASP A 470 -19.94 -13.18 3.26
C ASP A 470 -20.25 -11.73 2.85
N TYR A 471 -19.87 -10.74 3.67
CA TYR A 471 -20.01 -9.32 3.34
C TYR A 471 -19.10 -8.87 2.19
N LEU A 472 -17.89 -9.41 2.09
CA LEU A 472 -16.94 -9.13 1.00
C LEU A 472 -17.50 -9.60 -0.36
N VAL A 473 -18.02 -10.82 -0.41
CA VAL A 473 -18.67 -11.38 -1.61
C VAL A 473 -19.97 -10.62 -1.93
N GLU A 474 -20.78 -10.27 -0.93
CA GLU A 474 -21.98 -9.43 -1.13
C GLU A 474 -21.63 -8.07 -1.75
N ASN A 475 -20.63 -7.37 -1.19
CA ASN A 475 -20.18 -6.06 -1.68
C ASN A 475 -19.73 -6.10 -3.15
N ALA A 476 -19.04 -7.17 -3.55
CA ALA A 476 -18.57 -7.32 -4.92
C ALA A 476 -19.65 -7.81 -5.91
N THR A 477 -20.73 -8.44 -5.44
CA THR A 477 -21.76 -9.07 -6.31
C THR A 477 -23.07 -8.30 -6.40
N THR A 478 -23.44 -7.55 -5.36
CA THR A 478 -24.81 -7.05 -5.16
C THR A 478 -24.84 -5.52 -5.18
N PRO A 479 -25.81 -4.88 -5.88
CA PRO A 479 -25.93 -3.42 -5.88
C PRO A 479 -26.33 -2.90 -4.50
N THR A 480 -25.61 -1.88 -4.05
CA THR A 480 -25.75 -1.30 -2.71
C THR A 480 -27.17 -0.75 -2.44
N PRO A 481 -27.75 -0.98 -1.23
CA PRO A 481 -29.07 -0.46 -0.88
C PRO A 481 -29.20 1.06 -0.99
N GLY A 482 -30.31 1.55 -1.53
CA GLY A 482 -30.54 2.99 -1.73
C GLY A 482 -30.90 3.78 -0.45
N ASP A 483 -30.76 3.17 0.73
CA ASP A 483 -31.07 3.73 2.05
C ASP A 483 -29.91 3.64 3.06
N VAL A 484 -28.72 3.17 2.65
CA VAL A 484 -27.47 3.29 3.42
C VAL A 484 -26.67 4.55 3.02
N ALA A 485 -25.69 4.94 3.84
CA ALA A 485 -24.85 6.12 3.59
C ALA A 485 -23.71 5.88 2.58
N SER A 486 -23.16 4.66 2.55
CA SER A 486 -22.09 4.28 1.62
C SER A 486 -22.64 3.88 0.26
N VAL A 487 -22.00 4.33 -0.82
CA VAL A 487 -22.44 4.04 -2.19
C VAL A 487 -22.02 2.65 -2.69
N GLY A 488 -20.96 2.06 -2.13
CA GLY A 488 -20.47 0.74 -2.50
C GLY A 488 -20.25 0.57 -4.00
N ARG A 489 -20.75 -0.54 -4.57
CA ARG A 489 -20.80 -0.80 -6.01
C ARG A 489 -22.20 -0.51 -6.56
N GLN A 490 -22.52 0.76 -6.83
CA GLN A 490 -23.87 1.10 -7.31
C GLN A 490 -24.21 0.48 -8.67
N SER A 491 -23.21 0.29 -9.53
CA SER A 491 -23.33 -0.26 -10.87
C SER A 491 -23.26 -1.79 -10.92
N ALA A 492 -23.18 -2.52 -9.79
CA ALA A 492 -22.96 -3.96 -9.76
C ALA A 492 -23.89 -4.75 -10.72
N ASP A 493 -25.19 -4.42 -10.75
CA ASP A 493 -26.16 -5.00 -11.69
C ASP A 493 -25.74 -4.84 -13.17
N PHE A 494 -25.22 -3.67 -13.56
CA PHE A 494 -24.75 -3.39 -14.92
C PHE A 494 -23.36 -4.01 -15.17
N TYR A 495 -22.45 -3.92 -14.20
CA TYR A 495 -21.10 -4.51 -14.27
C TYR A 495 -21.18 -6.02 -14.47
N ASN A 496 -21.98 -6.73 -13.68
CA ASN A 496 -22.24 -8.17 -13.80
C ASN A 496 -22.90 -8.58 -15.13
N GLN A 497 -23.50 -7.65 -15.88
CA GLN A 497 -24.18 -7.90 -17.17
C GLN A 497 -23.35 -7.49 -18.40
N ASN A 498 -22.43 -6.54 -18.26
CA ASN A 498 -21.71 -5.91 -19.38
C ASN A 498 -20.18 -5.91 -19.21
N HIS A 499 -19.70 -6.36 -18.04
CA HIS A 499 -18.29 -6.49 -17.64
C HIS A 499 -17.51 -5.15 -17.62
N HIS A 500 -18.24 -4.02 -17.56
CA HIS A 500 -17.72 -2.67 -17.38
C HIS A 500 -18.77 -1.78 -16.68
N ILE A 501 -18.33 -0.64 -16.16
CA ILE A 501 -19.16 0.41 -15.55
C ILE A 501 -19.48 1.46 -16.63
N PRO A 502 -20.75 1.89 -16.77
CA PRO A 502 -21.15 2.79 -17.83
C PRO A 502 -20.74 4.23 -17.49
N PHE A 503 -19.97 4.85 -18.38
CA PHE A 503 -19.50 6.23 -18.23
C PHE A 503 -20.54 7.26 -18.69
N TYR A 504 -20.69 8.33 -17.90
CA TYR A 504 -21.54 9.48 -18.18
C TYR A 504 -20.77 10.79 -17.99
N PHE A 505 -21.09 11.83 -18.77
CA PHE A 505 -20.47 13.14 -18.58
C PHE A 505 -20.95 13.82 -17.29
N GLU A 506 -20.05 14.54 -16.63
CA GLU A 506 -20.28 15.24 -15.36
C GLU A 506 -21.49 16.20 -15.35
N ASN A 507 -21.91 16.67 -16.53
CA ASN A 507 -23.04 17.57 -16.72
C ASN A 507 -24.34 16.87 -17.20
N GLU A 508 -24.40 15.54 -17.17
CA GLU A 508 -25.62 14.75 -17.39
C GLU A 508 -26.62 14.97 -16.23
N PRO A 509 -27.88 15.36 -16.48
CA PRO A 509 -28.84 15.66 -15.42
C PRO A 509 -29.25 14.44 -14.60
N GLY A 510 -28.69 14.32 -13.39
CA GLY A 510 -29.00 13.25 -12.43
C GLY A 510 -27.81 12.82 -11.59
N LEU A 511 -26.58 13.12 -12.03
CA LEU A 511 -25.35 12.68 -11.39
C LEU A 511 -24.73 13.82 -10.54
N GLY A 512 -25.04 13.83 -9.25
CA GLY A 512 -24.27 14.56 -8.23
C GLY A 512 -22.83 14.04 -8.08
N GLN A 513 -22.06 14.61 -7.15
CA GLN A 513 -20.72 14.11 -6.80
C GLN A 513 -20.77 12.73 -6.14
N GLU A 514 -21.90 12.37 -5.50
CA GLU A 514 -22.18 11.02 -4.96
C GLU A 514 -22.17 9.88 -6.01
N TYR A 515 -21.86 10.17 -7.28
CA TYR A 515 -21.78 9.22 -8.39
C TYR A 515 -20.41 9.21 -9.09
N GLU A 516 -19.30 9.41 -8.37
CA GLU A 516 -17.95 9.39 -8.97
C GLU A 516 -17.66 8.09 -9.75
N GLU A 517 -18.23 6.95 -9.34
CA GLU A 517 -18.20 5.67 -10.06
C GLU A 517 -18.70 5.77 -11.52
N TYR A 518 -19.77 6.52 -11.77
CA TYR A 518 -20.35 6.72 -13.11
C TYR A 518 -19.68 7.86 -13.89
N ARG A 519 -19.14 8.86 -13.18
CA ARG A 519 -18.32 9.95 -13.75
C ARG A 519 -16.95 9.44 -14.21
N HIS A 520 -16.42 8.43 -13.52
CA HIS A 520 -15.12 7.83 -13.75
C HIS A 520 -15.22 6.32 -14.03
N GLY A 521 -16.21 5.92 -14.83
CA GLY A 521 -16.50 4.51 -15.14
C GLY A 521 -15.36 3.74 -15.83
N GLY A 522 -14.41 4.44 -16.47
CA GLY A 522 -13.19 3.83 -17.01
C GLY A 522 -12.26 3.33 -15.89
N SER A 523 -11.78 4.24 -15.02
CA SER A 523 -10.92 3.84 -13.89
C SER A 523 -11.64 2.91 -12.92
N SER A 524 -12.91 3.21 -12.61
CA SER A 524 -13.72 2.40 -11.69
C SER A 524 -13.91 0.96 -12.17
N SER A 525 -13.96 0.72 -13.49
CA SER A 525 -14.01 -0.65 -14.05
C SER A 525 -12.71 -1.42 -13.87
N MET A 526 -11.56 -0.73 -13.93
CA MET A 526 -10.23 -1.33 -13.69
C MET A 526 -10.02 -1.61 -12.19
N GLU A 527 -10.49 -0.71 -11.33
CA GLU A 527 -10.49 -0.87 -9.87
C GLU A 527 -11.41 -2.02 -9.42
N PHE A 528 -12.61 -2.17 -9.98
CA PHE A 528 -13.47 -3.34 -9.72
C PHE A 528 -12.80 -4.64 -10.18
N ALA A 529 -12.06 -4.62 -11.30
CA ALA A 529 -11.34 -5.80 -11.78
C ALA A 529 -10.15 -6.18 -10.87
N ILE A 530 -9.40 -5.21 -10.33
CA ILE A 530 -8.38 -5.46 -9.30
C ILE A 530 -9.03 -6.00 -8.02
N SER A 531 -10.15 -5.41 -7.60
CA SER A 531 -10.84 -5.79 -6.37
C SER A 531 -11.46 -7.20 -6.45
N ASP A 532 -12.00 -7.56 -7.62
CA ASP A 532 -12.47 -8.91 -7.89
C ASP A 532 -11.31 -9.91 -7.94
N ALA A 533 -10.21 -9.58 -8.62
CA ALA A 533 -9.02 -10.44 -8.62
C ALA A 533 -8.45 -10.66 -7.20
N ALA A 534 -8.49 -9.64 -6.34
CA ALA A 534 -8.05 -9.73 -4.95
C ALA A 534 -8.91 -10.70 -4.12
N ILE A 535 -10.25 -10.64 -4.27
CA ILE A 535 -11.15 -11.64 -3.68
C ILE A 535 -10.82 -13.03 -4.24
N GLY A 536 -10.59 -13.16 -5.54
CA GLY A 536 -10.22 -14.43 -6.18
C GLY A 536 -8.93 -15.04 -5.61
N ALA A 537 -7.93 -14.20 -5.37
CA ALA A 537 -6.65 -14.57 -4.76
C ALA A 537 -6.80 -15.04 -3.31
N ALA A 538 -7.45 -14.23 -2.48
CA ALA A 538 -7.71 -14.57 -1.07
C ALA A 538 -8.59 -15.82 -0.95
N ALA A 539 -9.53 -16.03 -1.88
CA ALA A 539 -10.35 -17.23 -1.96
C ALA A 539 -9.52 -18.47 -2.30
N GLN A 540 -8.62 -18.38 -3.29
CA GLN A 540 -7.73 -19.49 -3.67
C GLN A 540 -6.82 -19.88 -2.50
N ARG A 541 -6.22 -18.89 -1.81
CA ARG A 541 -5.37 -19.10 -0.64
C ARG A 541 -6.11 -19.68 0.57
N SER A 542 -7.39 -19.32 0.76
CA SER A 542 -8.23 -19.82 1.87
C SER A 542 -9.10 -21.04 1.53
N GLY A 543 -8.99 -21.59 0.30
CA GLY A 543 -9.74 -22.76 -0.16
C GLY A 543 -11.25 -22.51 -0.37
N ARG A 544 -11.65 -21.26 -0.62
CA ARG A 544 -13.06 -20.86 -0.81
C ARG A 544 -13.50 -20.99 -2.27
N PRO A 545 -14.75 -21.42 -2.54
CA PRO A 545 -15.16 -21.89 -3.86
C PRO A 545 -15.33 -20.77 -4.91
N GLU A 546 -15.44 -19.51 -4.51
CA GLU A 546 -15.65 -18.37 -5.40
C GLU A 546 -14.38 -17.97 -6.19
N ALA A 547 -13.21 -18.53 -5.84
CA ALA A 547 -11.90 -18.16 -6.38
C ALA A 547 -11.86 -18.05 -7.92
N ALA A 548 -12.33 -19.09 -8.61
CA ALA A 548 -12.29 -19.13 -10.08
C ALA A 548 -13.23 -18.10 -10.74
N GLU A 549 -14.37 -17.77 -10.12
CA GLU A 549 -15.29 -16.73 -10.63
C GLU A 549 -14.63 -15.35 -10.48
N PHE A 550 -14.07 -15.06 -9.32
CA PHE A 550 -13.48 -13.77 -9.02
C PHE A 550 -12.17 -13.50 -9.80
N LEU A 551 -11.36 -14.54 -10.06
CA LEU A 551 -10.23 -14.43 -11.00
C LEU A 551 -10.69 -14.21 -12.45
N GLU A 552 -11.77 -14.88 -12.92
CA GLU A 552 -12.35 -14.61 -14.25
C GLU A 552 -12.86 -13.17 -14.36
N ARG A 553 -13.53 -12.66 -13.33
CA ARG A 553 -13.97 -11.25 -13.23
C ARG A 553 -12.80 -10.28 -13.21
N GLY A 554 -11.67 -10.67 -12.62
CA GLY A 554 -10.43 -9.91 -12.63
C GLY A 554 -9.89 -9.59 -14.03
N GLN A 555 -10.27 -10.35 -15.06
CA GLN A 555 -9.89 -10.13 -16.46
C GLN A 555 -10.79 -9.14 -17.21
N TRP A 556 -11.90 -8.68 -16.61
CA TRP A 556 -12.93 -7.87 -17.27
C TRP A 556 -12.46 -6.46 -17.67
N TRP A 557 -11.30 -5.99 -17.18
CA TRP A 557 -10.65 -4.76 -17.63
C TRP A 557 -10.46 -4.71 -19.17
N ARG A 558 -10.32 -5.86 -19.83
CA ARG A 558 -10.21 -5.98 -21.30
C ARG A 558 -11.39 -5.36 -22.06
N THR A 559 -12.57 -5.24 -21.45
CA THR A 559 -13.73 -4.61 -22.10
C THR A 559 -13.53 -3.12 -22.40
N LEU A 560 -12.61 -2.46 -21.68
CA LEU A 560 -12.20 -1.09 -21.94
C LEU A 560 -11.19 -0.99 -23.08
N TRP A 561 -10.54 -2.08 -23.48
CA TRP A 561 -9.47 -2.04 -24.48
C TRP A 561 -10.04 -1.75 -25.87
N ASN A 562 -9.72 -0.56 -26.37
CA ASN A 562 -10.09 -0.10 -27.69
C ASN A 562 -8.87 -0.18 -28.61
N PRO A 563 -8.77 -1.18 -29.52
CA PRO A 563 -7.61 -1.34 -30.39
C PRO A 563 -7.55 -0.30 -31.52
N ASP A 564 -8.62 0.47 -31.79
CA ASP A 564 -8.71 1.37 -32.95
C ASP A 564 -8.06 2.76 -32.74
N VAL A 565 -7.43 3.02 -31.59
CA VAL A 565 -6.83 4.34 -31.25
C VAL A 565 -5.35 4.39 -31.64
N GLU A 566 -4.97 5.28 -32.56
CA GLU A 566 -3.58 5.70 -32.81
C GLU A 566 -3.12 6.67 -31.69
N LEU A 567 -1.88 6.51 -31.18
CA LEU A 567 -1.36 7.25 -30.02
C LEU A 567 -0.06 8.03 -30.31
N SER A 568 0.33 8.89 -29.37
CA SER A 568 1.68 9.48 -29.32
C SER A 568 2.74 8.38 -29.18
N GLY A 569 3.79 8.44 -30.00
CA GLY A 569 4.84 7.42 -30.05
C GLY A 569 4.64 6.35 -31.15
N ASP A 570 3.64 6.53 -32.02
CA ASP A 570 3.24 5.58 -33.07
C ASP A 570 2.62 4.26 -32.55
N TYR A 571 2.33 4.15 -31.24
CA TYR A 571 1.65 3.02 -30.62
C TYR A 571 0.16 2.92 -30.99
N GLN A 572 -0.39 1.71 -30.85
CA GLN A 572 -1.79 1.38 -31.14
C GLN A 572 -2.55 0.90 -29.88
N GLY A 573 -3.82 1.28 -29.77
CA GLY A 573 -4.80 0.79 -28.80
C GLY A 573 -4.63 1.33 -27.37
N ILE A 574 -5.73 1.56 -26.64
CA ILE A 574 -5.71 2.03 -25.25
C ILE A 574 -7.00 1.66 -24.51
N VAL A 575 -6.99 1.69 -23.16
CA VAL A 575 -8.21 1.63 -22.36
C VAL A 575 -9.04 2.91 -22.54
N ASN A 576 -10.29 2.80 -23.01
CA ASN A 576 -11.28 3.88 -23.08
C ASN A 576 -12.44 3.57 -22.13
N ALA A 577 -12.99 4.60 -21.48
CA ALA A 577 -14.28 4.49 -20.80
C ALA A 577 -15.40 4.20 -21.84
N VAL A 578 -16.41 3.43 -21.45
CA VAL A 578 -17.47 2.92 -22.34
C VAL A 578 -18.83 3.52 -21.98
N PHE A 579 -19.58 3.99 -22.97
CA PHE A 579 -20.92 4.54 -22.79
C PHE A 579 -21.99 3.43 -22.59
N PRO A 580 -23.17 3.74 -22.03
CA PRO A 580 -24.26 2.76 -21.82
C PRO A 580 -24.79 2.02 -23.07
N ASP A 581 -24.38 2.42 -24.29
CA ASP A 581 -24.71 1.74 -25.54
C ASP A 581 -23.58 0.84 -26.09
N GLY A 582 -22.49 0.68 -25.33
CA GLY A 582 -21.31 -0.10 -25.69
C GLY A 582 -20.31 0.62 -26.59
N SER A 583 -20.46 1.93 -26.83
CA SER A 583 -19.49 2.71 -27.61
C SER A 583 -18.38 3.33 -26.75
N PHE A 584 -17.14 3.37 -27.26
CA PHE A 584 -16.00 3.96 -26.55
C PHE A 584 -16.03 5.49 -26.54
N ASN A 585 -15.68 6.10 -25.39
CA ASN A 585 -15.40 7.53 -25.25
C ASN A 585 -14.04 7.90 -25.84
N VAL A 586 -13.94 7.89 -27.17
CA VAL A 586 -12.71 8.23 -27.90
C VAL A 586 -12.49 9.75 -27.89
N ARG A 587 -11.31 10.17 -27.43
CA ARG A 587 -10.82 11.56 -27.52
C ARG A 587 -9.80 11.69 -28.66
N SER A 588 -9.75 12.85 -29.30
CA SER A 588 -8.87 13.14 -30.45
C SER A 588 -7.46 13.61 -30.05
N ASN A 589 -7.18 13.70 -28.76
CA ASN A 589 -5.89 14.03 -28.16
C ASN A 589 -5.91 13.42 -26.74
N GLU A 590 -4.84 12.74 -26.37
CA GLU A 590 -4.69 12.00 -25.11
C GLU A 590 -4.70 12.90 -23.86
N LYS A 591 -4.47 14.21 -24.07
CA LYS A 591 -4.45 15.25 -23.04
C LYS A 591 -5.63 16.23 -23.12
N ASP A 592 -6.56 16.06 -24.08
CA ASP A 592 -7.72 16.95 -24.18
C ASP A 592 -8.81 16.55 -23.18
N ASP A 593 -9.14 17.48 -22.27
CA ASP A 593 -10.37 17.45 -21.46
C ASP A 593 -10.47 16.19 -20.56
N VAL A 594 -9.39 15.90 -19.81
CA VAL A 594 -9.19 14.67 -19.01
C VAL A 594 -10.32 14.42 -18.00
N THR A 595 -10.94 15.46 -17.42
CA THR A 595 -12.12 15.34 -16.54
C THR A 595 -13.38 14.82 -17.27
N LYS A 596 -13.31 14.63 -18.59
CA LYS A 596 -14.33 13.97 -19.42
C LYS A 596 -13.77 12.77 -20.19
N SER A 597 -12.65 12.20 -19.75
CA SER A 597 -12.10 10.94 -20.27
C SER A 597 -12.82 9.70 -19.69
N GLY A 598 -13.36 9.84 -18.47
CA GLY A 598 -13.93 8.74 -17.68
C GLY A 598 -12.93 8.05 -16.74
N PHE A 599 -11.78 8.69 -16.45
CA PHE A 599 -10.77 8.24 -15.48
C PHE A 599 -10.60 9.29 -14.39
N HIS A 600 -10.33 8.88 -13.14
CA HIS A 600 -10.25 9.76 -11.96
C HIS A 600 -8.78 10.12 -11.65
N GLU A 601 -8.47 11.39 -11.38
CA GLU A 601 -7.10 11.84 -11.01
C GLU A 601 -5.98 11.40 -12.00
N GLY A 602 -6.29 11.14 -13.27
CA GLY A 602 -5.26 10.65 -14.21
C GLY A 602 -5.70 10.54 -15.67
N THR A 603 -4.73 10.40 -16.57
CA THR A 603 -4.97 10.17 -18.00
C THR A 603 -5.10 8.68 -18.33
N GLN A 604 -5.66 8.38 -19.49
CA GLN A 604 -5.73 7.01 -20.04
C GLN A 604 -4.33 6.35 -20.12
N TRP A 605 -3.30 7.16 -20.35
CA TRP A 605 -1.89 6.77 -20.37
C TRP A 605 -1.31 6.39 -19.01
N GLN A 606 -1.88 6.89 -17.92
CA GLN A 606 -1.53 6.48 -16.55
C GLN A 606 -2.31 5.20 -16.18
N TYR A 607 -3.61 5.14 -16.49
CA TYR A 607 -4.49 4.02 -16.12
C TYR A 607 -4.31 2.75 -16.95
N GLN A 608 -3.82 2.80 -18.19
CA GLN A 608 -3.62 1.60 -19.03
C GLN A 608 -2.80 0.50 -18.34
N TRP A 609 -1.95 0.87 -17.38
CA TRP A 609 -1.07 -0.01 -16.63
C TRP A 609 -1.73 -0.69 -15.42
N MET A 610 -2.94 -0.25 -15.03
CA MET A 610 -3.66 -0.65 -13.82
C MET A 610 -4.41 -1.98 -14.01
N ALA A 611 -3.65 -3.02 -14.37
CA ALA A 611 -4.11 -4.40 -14.53
C ALA A 611 -3.10 -5.37 -13.89
N SER A 612 -2.70 -5.13 -12.64
CA SER A 612 -1.63 -5.90 -11.98
C SER A 612 -1.97 -7.37 -11.75
N GLN A 613 -3.26 -7.71 -11.70
CA GLN A 613 -3.74 -9.07 -11.72
C GLN A 613 -3.38 -9.84 -13.01
N ASP A 614 -3.02 -9.14 -14.10
CA ASP A 614 -3.11 -9.71 -15.44
C ASP A 614 -2.18 -9.01 -16.46
N TYR A 615 -0.93 -8.78 -16.06
CA TYR A 615 0.09 -8.14 -16.90
C TYR A 615 0.35 -8.87 -18.22
N ALA A 616 0.24 -10.20 -18.27
CA ALA A 616 0.38 -10.95 -19.51
C ALA A 616 -0.77 -10.67 -20.49
N GLY A 617 -2.00 -10.52 -20.00
CA GLY A 617 -3.14 -10.03 -20.78
C GLY A 617 -2.93 -8.61 -21.31
N LEU A 618 -2.30 -7.75 -20.52
CA LEU A 618 -1.93 -6.40 -20.96
C LEU A 618 -0.85 -6.42 -22.06
N GLN A 619 0.14 -7.30 -21.94
CA GLN A 619 1.14 -7.56 -22.99
C GLN A 619 0.47 -8.09 -24.28
N GLU A 620 -0.48 -9.03 -24.19
CA GLU A 620 -1.21 -9.57 -25.33
C GLU A 620 -1.92 -8.47 -26.13
N VAL A 621 -2.78 -7.67 -25.48
CA VAL A 621 -3.60 -6.66 -26.18
C VAL A 621 -2.79 -5.48 -26.71
N MET A 622 -1.61 -5.22 -26.12
CA MET A 622 -0.64 -4.24 -26.65
C MET A 622 0.13 -4.74 -27.88
N GLY A 623 0.11 -6.05 -28.19
CA GLY A 623 0.78 -6.63 -29.36
C GLY A 623 1.97 -7.56 -29.05
N GLY A 624 2.22 -7.85 -27.77
CA GLY A 624 3.28 -8.73 -27.27
C GLY A 624 4.26 -8.02 -26.34
N THR A 625 5.13 -8.80 -25.68
CA THR A 625 6.12 -8.29 -24.70
C THR A 625 7.01 -7.19 -25.28
N ASP A 626 7.45 -7.29 -26.53
CA ASP A 626 8.35 -6.31 -27.16
C ASP A 626 7.71 -4.91 -27.30
N GLU A 627 6.45 -4.87 -27.77
CA GLU A 627 5.69 -3.62 -27.95
C GLU A 627 5.27 -3.00 -26.61
N PHE A 628 4.92 -3.85 -25.63
CA PHE A 628 4.70 -3.45 -24.24
C PHE A 628 5.95 -2.82 -23.63
N LEU A 629 7.14 -3.41 -23.85
CA LEU A 629 8.41 -2.89 -23.33
C LEU A 629 8.80 -1.56 -23.96
N ASP A 630 8.68 -1.40 -25.29
CA ASP A 630 9.00 -0.13 -25.96
C ASP A 630 8.08 1.02 -25.48
N ARG A 631 6.78 0.72 -25.36
CA ARG A 631 5.76 1.64 -24.81
C ARG A 631 5.98 1.99 -23.34
N LEU A 632 6.56 1.07 -22.57
CA LEU A 632 6.93 1.27 -21.16
C LEU A 632 8.22 2.09 -21.02
N ASP A 633 9.23 1.83 -21.86
CA ASP A 633 10.44 2.64 -21.99
C ASP A 633 10.12 4.08 -22.41
N TYR A 634 9.11 4.29 -23.28
CA TYR A 634 8.57 5.61 -23.62
C TYR A 634 7.83 6.29 -22.45
N TYR A 635 6.96 5.56 -21.76
CA TYR A 635 6.22 6.06 -20.58
C TYR A 635 7.16 6.56 -19.48
N PHE A 636 8.23 5.83 -19.21
CA PHE A 636 9.24 6.20 -18.23
C PHE A 636 10.35 7.12 -18.75
N ASP A 637 10.55 7.27 -20.06
CA ASP A 637 11.79 7.80 -20.68
C ASP A 637 13.04 7.09 -20.12
N MET A 638 13.08 5.78 -20.35
CA MET A 638 14.24 4.95 -20.03
C MET A 638 15.55 5.48 -20.65
N PRO A 639 15.59 6.04 -21.88
CA PRO A 639 16.77 6.74 -22.39
C PRO A 639 17.27 7.87 -21.47
N ALA A 640 16.40 8.72 -20.94
CA ALA A 640 16.79 9.79 -20.01
C ALA A 640 17.22 9.25 -18.63
N LEU A 641 16.57 8.18 -18.13
CA LEU A 641 17.00 7.48 -16.92
C LEU A 641 18.41 6.92 -17.05
N LEU A 642 18.74 6.32 -18.19
CA LEU A 642 20.07 5.74 -18.45
C LEU A 642 21.15 6.79 -18.74
N GLU A 643 20.81 7.94 -19.31
CA GLU A 643 21.73 9.08 -19.42
C GLU A 643 21.98 9.76 -18.06
N ASN A 644 20.96 9.79 -17.17
CA ASN A 644 21.00 10.50 -15.89
C ASN A 644 20.50 9.64 -14.70
N PRO A 645 21.17 8.52 -14.35
CA PRO A 645 20.66 7.61 -13.31
C PRO A 645 20.45 8.29 -11.96
N GLY A 646 19.32 8.01 -11.31
CA GLY A 646 18.93 8.64 -10.04
C GLY A 646 18.31 10.04 -10.17
N GLN A 647 18.09 10.56 -11.38
CA GLN A 647 17.37 11.82 -11.63
C GLN A 647 16.05 11.56 -12.37
N SER A 648 14.95 12.16 -11.90
CA SER A 648 13.65 12.06 -12.55
C SER A 648 13.65 12.74 -13.94
N PRO A 649 13.26 12.05 -15.03
CA PRO A 649 13.04 12.63 -16.34
C PRO A 649 12.08 13.83 -16.33
N SER A 650 12.28 14.77 -17.26
CA SER A 650 11.58 16.06 -17.25
C SER A 650 10.12 16.05 -17.75
N HIS A 651 9.65 14.91 -18.29
CA HIS A 651 8.27 14.69 -18.74
C HIS A 651 7.40 13.94 -17.72
N TRP A 652 7.99 13.37 -16.67
CA TRP A 652 7.26 12.86 -15.52
C TRP A 652 6.43 14.00 -14.91
N ALA A 653 5.26 13.67 -14.35
CA ALA A 653 4.52 14.65 -13.55
C ALA A 653 5.37 15.09 -12.36
N LYS A 654 5.27 16.36 -11.95
CA LYS A 654 6.12 16.90 -10.88
C LYS A 654 5.63 16.57 -9.48
N GLY A 655 4.47 15.94 -9.37
CA GLY A 655 3.71 15.80 -8.13
C GLY A 655 2.60 16.82 -8.03
N GLY A 656 1.66 16.58 -7.12
CA GLY A 656 0.43 17.37 -7.02
C GLY A 656 -0.41 17.27 -8.29
N SER A 657 -1.27 18.26 -8.52
CA SER A 657 -2.30 18.30 -9.57
C SER A 657 -1.82 18.22 -11.05
N ASP A 658 -0.51 18.05 -11.30
CA ASP A 658 0.10 17.84 -12.62
C ASP A 658 -0.37 16.54 -13.33
N TYR A 659 -0.97 15.56 -12.63
CA TYR A 659 -1.48 14.31 -13.23
C TYR A 659 -2.47 14.52 -14.38
N TYR A 660 -3.28 15.58 -14.32
CA TYR A 660 -4.19 15.98 -15.40
C TYR A 660 -3.49 16.44 -16.70
N SER A 661 -2.14 16.52 -16.71
CA SER A 661 -1.37 17.10 -17.82
C SER A 661 -0.33 16.17 -18.47
N SER A 662 -0.03 14.98 -17.90
CA SER A 662 1.00 14.07 -18.43
C SER A 662 0.48 12.75 -19.01
N ILE A 663 1.26 12.22 -19.94
CA ILE A 663 1.16 10.85 -20.48
C ILE A 663 2.36 9.98 -20.07
N GLY A 664 3.41 10.58 -19.48
CA GLY A 664 4.49 9.84 -18.84
C GLY A 664 4.17 9.53 -17.38
N TYR A 665 5.09 8.83 -16.72
CA TYR A 665 4.94 8.42 -15.32
C TYR A 665 4.60 9.57 -14.37
N ASN A 666 3.69 9.31 -13.41
CA ASN A 666 3.56 10.13 -12.22
C ASN A 666 4.20 9.40 -11.01
N PRO A 667 5.26 9.97 -10.40
CA PRO A 667 5.90 9.40 -9.23
C PRO A 667 5.07 9.47 -7.94
N GLY A 668 4.01 10.29 -7.88
CA GLY A 668 3.15 10.49 -6.72
C GLY A 668 1.69 10.66 -7.13
N ASN A 669 1.09 9.53 -7.55
CA ASN A 669 -0.32 9.36 -7.82
C ASN A 669 -0.63 7.86 -7.79
N GLU A 670 -1.68 7.50 -7.08
CA GLU A 670 -1.97 6.18 -6.53
C GLU A 670 -2.25 5.12 -7.60
N PRO A 671 -2.86 5.43 -8.77
CA PRO A 671 -2.99 4.49 -9.90
C PRO A 671 -1.67 4.09 -10.54
N THR A 672 -0.56 4.78 -10.23
CA THR A 672 0.72 4.63 -10.95
C THR A 672 1.89 4.16 -10.11
N ILE A 673 1.84 4.21 -8.78
CA ILE A 673 2.99 3.87 -7.91
C ILE A 673 3.54 2.44 -8.10
N MET A 674 2.70 1.49 -8.52
CA MET A 674 3.08 0.09 -8.77
C MET A 674 3.70 -0.15 -10.16
N ASN A 675 3.71 0.87 -11.04
CA ASN A 675 4.19 0.73 -12.41
C ASN A 675 5.69 0.36 -12.56
N PRO A 676 6.63 0.67 -11.63
CA PRO A 676 8.03 0.26 -11.79
C PRO A 676 8.20 -1.27 -12.00
N TRP A 677 7.41 -2.10 -11.31
CA TRP A 677 7.50 -3.56 -11.38
C TRP A 677 6.87 -4.17 -12.65
N LEU A 678 6.26 -3.37 -13.54
CA LEU A 678 5.81 -3.82 -14.88
C LEU A 678 6.94 -4.49 -15.67
N TYR A 679 8.18 -4.01 -15.53
CA TYR A 679 9.35 -4.64 -16.18
C TYR A 679 9.61 -6.07 -15.66
N SER A 680 9.30 -6.39 -14.41
CA SER A 680 9.43 -7.76 -13.87
C SER A 680 8.43 -8.73 -14.51
N SER A 681 7.22 -8.26 -14.85
CA SER A 681 6.24 -9.06 -15.62
C SER A 681 6.66 -9.31 -17.08
N ALA A 682 7.65 -8.56 -17.58
CA ALA A 682 8.21 -8.66 -18.92
C ALA A 682 9.61 -9.32 -18.96
N GLY A 683 10.18 -9.71 -17.81
CA GLY A 683 11.52 -10.32 -17.73
C GLY A 683 12.69 -9.32 -17.80
N HIS A 684 12.45 -8.05 -17.43
CA HIS A 684 13.43 -6.97 -17.39
C HIS A 684 13.65 -6.39 -15.97
N PRO A 685 13.75 -7.19 -14.89
CA PRO A 685 13.72 -6.69 -13.50
C PRO A 685 14.84 -5.68 -13.14
N ALA A 686 15.94 -5.66 -13.89
CA ALA A 686 16.95 -4.60 -13.74
C ALA A 686 16.37 -3.18 -13.93
N TYR A 687 15.43 -3.01 -14.88
CA TYR A 687 14.83 -1.73 -15.26
C TYR A 687 13.97 -1.11 -14.15
N VAL A 688 13.39 -1.94 -13.27
CA VAL A 688 12.67 -1.51 -12.06
C VAL A 688 13.57 -0.59 -11.22
N ASN A 689 14.85 -0.94 -11.10
CA ASN A 689 15.81 -0.23 -10.27
C ASN A 689 16.26 1.10 -10.87
N ASP A 690 16.21 1.28 -12.20
CA ASP A 690 16.44 2.57 -12.84
C ASP A 690 15.31 3.56 -12.50
N VAL A 691 14.06 3.09 -12.57
CA VAL A 691 12.87 3.89 -12.20
C VAL A 691 12.87 4.20 -10.71
N LEU A 692 13.08 3.20 -9.85
CA LEU A 692 13.12 3.38 -8.39
C LEU A 692 14.33 4.21 -7.92
N ALA A 693 15.46 4.19 -8.63
CA ALA A 693 16.56 5.11 -8.41
C ALA A 693 16.11 6.57 -8.54
N SER A 694 15.32 6.87 -9.59
CA SER A 694 14.88 8.22 -9.90
C SER A 694 13.56 8.65 -9.24
N ASN A 695 12.75 7.72 -8.71
CA ASN A 695 11.55 8.06 -7.92
C ASN A 695 11.89 8.27 -6.43
N LEU A 696 12.44 7.28 -5.73
CA LEU A 696 12.70 7.38 -4.28
C LEU A 696 13.72 8.50 -3.92
N ASN A 697 14.50 9.02 -4.88
CA ASN A 697 15.33 10.23 -4.72
C ASN A 697 14.52 11.53 -4.56
N ARG A 698 13.19 11.50 -4.79
CA ARG A 698 12.28 12.65 -4.66
C ARG A 698 11.81 12.89 -3.23
N PHE A 699 12.30 12.12 -2.26
CA PHE A 699 12.01 12.26 -0.83
C PHE A 699 13.23 12.82 -0.05
N PRO A 700 13.76 14.03 -0.35
CA PRO A 700 14.85 14.63 0.42
C PRO A 700 14.37 15.16 1.78
N ASN A 701 15.27 15.23 2.75
CA ASN A 701 15.02 15.74 4.11
C ASN A 701 14.80 17.26 4.14
N THR A 702 13.63 17.70 3.65
CA THR A 702 13.22 19.10 3.45
C THR A 702 11.69 19.21 3.48
N PRO A 703 11.11 20.41 3.73
CA PRO A 703 9.66 20.56 3.79
C PRO A 703 8.90 20.15 2.51
N GLY A 704 9.49 20.40 1.34
CA GLY A 704 8.94 19.97 0.05
C GLY A 704 9.45 18.61 -0.44
N GLY A 705 9.89 17.75 0.48
CA GLY A 705 10.30 16.38 0.17
C GLY A 705 9.08 15.46 0.09
N GLY A 706 9.02 14.66 -0.97
CA GLY A 706 7.86 13.85 -1.32
C GLY A 706 7.50 13.99 -2.80
N VAL A 707 6.40 13.37 -3.19
CA VAL A 707 6.01 13.21 -4.60
C VAL A 707 4.66 13.82 -4.96
N GLY A 708 3.98 14.41 -3.99
CA GLY A 708 2.61 14.91 -4.03
C GLY A 708 2.08 14.90 -2.60
N ASN A 709 0.78 14.65 -2.42
CA ASN A 709 0.25 14.13 -1.17
C ASN A 709 1.01 12.87 -0.70
N ASP A 710 0.74 12.47 0.54
CA ASP A 710 1.16 11.20 1.15
C ASP A 710 -0.04 10.24 1.33
N ASP A 711 -1.26 10.77 1.14
CA ASP A 711 -2.60 10.21 1.36
C ASP A 711 -2.65 9.19 2.49
N LEU A 712 -2.67 9.74 3.71
CA LEU A 712 -2.76 9.07 5.02
C LEU A 712 -1.67 8.01 5.29
N GLY A 713 -0.59 8.00 4.49
CA GLY A 713 0.54 7.10 4.62
C GLY A 713 0.75 6.15 3.44
N THR A 714 0.00 6.29 2.35
CA THR A 714 0.10 5.44 1.14
C THR A 714 1.46 5.60 0.45
N MET A 715 1.88 6.83 0.14
CA MET A 715 3.21 7.08 -0.44
C MET A 715 4.34 6.72 0.53
N ALA A 716 4.08 6.87 1.83
CA ALA A 716 5.05 6.54 2.87
C ALA A 716 5.26 5.04 3.03
N SER A 717 4.19 4.25 2.98
CA SER A 717 4.25 2.79 3.00
C SER A 717 5.01 2.25 1.79
N TRP A 718 4.69 2.80 0.61
CA TRP A 718 5.40 2.52 -0.65
C TRP A 718 6.90 2.83 -0.53
N TYR A 719 7.27 4.00 0.01
CA TYR A 719 8.67 4.37 0.22
C TYR A 719 9.40 3.38 1.13
N VAL A 720 8.79 3.00 2.25
CA VAL A 720 9.39 2.10 3.24
C VAL A 720 9.67 0.74 2.64
N MET A 721 8.68 0.10 2.01
CA MET A 721 8.80 -1.25 1.48
C MET A 721 9.71 -1.31 0.23
N ALA A 722 9.57 -0.39 -0.72
CA ALA A 722 10.48 -0.29 -1.87
C ALA A 722 11.94 0.03 -1.46
N THR A 723 12.17 0.70 -0.31
CA THR A 723 13.51 0.91 0.28
C THR A 723 14.09 -0.37 0.87
N LEU A 724 13.24 -1.24 1.41
CA LEU A 724 13.60 -2.56 1.96
C LEU A 724 13.81 -3.63 0.87
N GLY A 725 13.25 -3.44 -0.33
CA GLY A 725 13.51 -4.27 -1.51
C GLY A 725 12.34 -5.12 -2.00
N PHE A 726 11.11 -4.84 -1.57
CA PHE A 726 9.92 -5.55 -2.06
C PHE A 726 8.65 -4.70 -1.98
N GLU A 727 7.62 -5.05 -2.74
CA GLU A 727 6.30 -4.41 -2.72
C GLU A 727 5.16 -5.40 -3.04
N PRO A 728 3.95 -5.26 -2.45
CA PRO A 728 2.78 -6.08 -2.77
C PRO A 728 2.17 -5.62 -4.11
N VAL A 729 2.27 -6.43 -5.16
CA VAL A 729 1.82 -6.02 -6.52
C VAL A 729 0.36 -6.36 -6.83
N VAL A 730 -0.21 -7.36 -6.16
CA VAL A 730 -1.62 -7.75 -6.32
C VAL A 730 -2.22 -8.04 -4.94
N PRO A 731 -3.14 -7.19 -4.43
CA PRO A 731 -3.79 -7.41 -3.14
C PRO A 731 -4.46 -8.78 -3.06
N GLY A 732 -4.44 -9.40 -1.89
CA GLY A 732 -5.01 -10.73 -1.63
C GLY A 732 -4.17 -11.90 -2.16
N SER A 733 -3.16 -11.68 -3.02
CA SER A 733 -2.30 -12.75 -3.53
C SER A 733 -1.14 -13.12 -2.60
N GLY A 734 -0.65 -12.16 -1.81
CA GLY A 734 0.58 -12.32 -1.04
C GLY A 734 1.86 -12.27 -1.88
N MET A 735 1.78 -11.96 -3.18
CA MET A 735 2.95 -11.84 -4.06
C MET A 735 3.70 -10.52 -3.80
N MET A 736 4.88 -10.64 -3.20
CA MET A 736 5.79 -9.53 -2.92
C MET A 736 6.83 -9.44 -4.04
N ALA A 737 6.68 -8.47 -4.95
CA ALA A 737 7.60 -8.26 -6.06
C ALA A 737 8.92 -7.62 -5.61
N LEU A 738 10.04 -8.19 -6.02
CA LEU A 738 11.39 -7.84 -5.57
C LEU A 738 12.00 -6.66 -6.35
N ASN A 739 12.75 -5.82 -5.64
CA ASN A 739 13.69 -4.84 -6.19
C ASN A 739 14.98 -4.80 -5.35
N SER A 740 16.03 -4.13 -5.82
CA SER A 740 17.25 -3.97 -5.03
C SER A 740 16.97 -3.08 -3.81
N PRO A 741 17.30 -3.52 -2.58
CA PRO A 741 17.20 -2.68 -1.39
C PRO A 741 18.13 -1.45 -1.48
N ARG A 742 17.72 -0.35 -0.86
CA ARG A 742 18.51 0.91 -0.81
C ARG A 742 19.44 1.02 0.40
N VAL A 743 19.26 0.17 1.41
CA VAL A 743 20.04 0.11 2.66
C VAL A 743 20.99 -1.09 2.64
N GLU A 744 22.08 -1.10 3.41
CA GLU A 744 23.05 -2.23 3.38
C GLU A 744 22.53 -3.47 4.11
N ALA A 745 21.70 -3.26 5.13
CA ALA A 745 20.94 -4.29 5.83
C ALA A 745 19.71 -3.70 6.52
N ALA A 746 18.68 -4.51 6.73
CA ALA A 746 17.51 -4.18 7.54
C ALA A 746 17.04 -5.38 8.39
N SER A 747 16.32 -5.10 9.46
CA SER A 747 15.71 -6.08 10.36
C SER A 747 14.30 -5.60 10.71
N LEU A 748 13.27 -6.41 10.41
CA LEU A 748 11.85 -6.11 10.68
C LEU A 748 11.29 -7.10 11.72
N ARG A 749 10.71 -6.58 12.80
CA ARG A 749 9.99 -7.31 13.85
C ARG A 749 8.53 -7.48 13.41
N LEU A 750 8.11 -8.70 13.09
CA LEU A 750 6.82 -9.00 12.44
C LEU A 750 5.66 -9.18 13.45
N GLY A 751 5.66 -8.39 14.51
CA GLY A 751 4.72 -8.53 15.63
C GLY A 751 5.04 -7.59 16.81
N PRO A 752 4.14 -7.53 17.80
CA PRO A 752 4.24 -6.61 18.93
C PRO A 752 5.39 -6.97 19.89
N ASP A 753 5.54 -8.26 20.22
CA ASP A 753 6.48 -8.74 21.24
C ASP A 753 7.95 -8.63 20.79
N ALA A 754 8.86 -8.42 21.74
CA ALA A 754 10.30 -8.44 21.50
C ALA A 754 10.84 -9.82 21.03
N ASP A 755 10.12 -10.90 21.32
CA ASP A 755 10.40 -12.27 20.85
C ASP A 755 9.60 -12.64 19.57
N SER A 756 8.94 -11.67 18.92
CA SER A 756 8.21 -11.87 17.65
C SER A 756 9.14 -12.38 16.53
N PRO A 757 8.60 -13.03 15.48
CA PRO A 757 9.40 -13.39 14.32
C PRO A 757 10.09 -12.18 13.69
N VAL A 758 11.30 -12.38 13.16
CA VAL A 758 12.11 -11.29 12.59
C VAL A 758 12.54 -11.64 11.17
N LEU A 759 12.27 -10.75 10.23
CA LEU A 759 12.81 -10.79 8.88
C LEU A 759 14.15 -10.03 8.85
N GLN A 760 15.22 -10.71 8.46
CA GLN A 760 16.51 -10.09 8.15
C GLN A 760 16.63 -9.85 6.64
N ILE A 761 17.14 -8.69 6.26
CA ILE A 761 17.38 -8.31 4.86
C ILE A 761 18.85 -7.90 4.75
N ASN A 762 19.62 -8.61 3.94
CA ASN A 762 21.05 -8.35 3.75
C ASN A 762 21.30 -7.94 2.30
N ALA A 763 21.88 -6.76 2.06
CA ALA A 763 22.03 -6.17 0.73
C ALA A 763 23.39 -5.49 0.57
N SER A 764 24.45 -6.25 0.81
CA SER A 764 25.83 -5.75 0.75
C SER A 764 26.16 -5.19 -0.64
N GLY A 765 26.52 -3.90 -0.70
CA GLY A 765 26.81 -3.21 -1.95
C GLY A 765 25.64 -2.43 -2.55
N SER A 766 24.51 -2.31 -1.83
CA SER A 766 23.41 -1.39 -2.15
C SER A 766 23.86 0.07 -2.29
N HIS A 767 22.94 0.96 -2.67
CA HIS A 767 23.24 2.38 -2.76
C HIS A 767 21.98 3.24 -2.54
N GLU A 768 22.08 4.19 -1.62
CA GLU A 768 20.94 4.99 -1.15
C GLU A 768 20.31 5.89 -2.22
N SER A 769 20.99 6.13 -3.36
CA SER A 769 20.61 7.14 -4.36
C SER A 769 20.91 6.84 -5.82
N MET A 770 21.45 5.66 -6.15
CA MET A 770 21.84 5.25 -7.52
C MET A 770 21.36 3.82 -7.76
N PRO A 771 21.08 3.40 -9.00
CA PRO A 771 20.64 2.04 -9.25
C PRO A 771 21.69 1.01 -8.83
N ARG A 772 21.15 -0.12 -8.39
CA ARG A 772 21.81 -1.40 -8.18
C ARG A 772 20.92 -2.47 -8.76
N TYR A 773 21.52 -3.55 -9.23
CA TYR A 773 20.80 -4.64 -9.88
C TYR A 773 21.08 -5.92 -9.12
N ILE A 774 20.11 -6.82 -9.10
CA ILE A 774 20.20 -8.09 -8.41
C ILE A 774 21.03 -9.05 -9.25
N GLU A 775 22.12 -9.58 -8.68
CA GLU A 775 22.90 -10.69 -9.25
C GLU A 775 22.31 -12.03 -8.79
N SER A 776 21.89 -12.10 -7.52
CA SER A 776 21.06 -13.18 -6.98
C SER A 776 20.30 -12.72 -5.72
N VAL A 777 19.25 -13.46 -5.38
CA VAL A 777 18.60 -13.45 -4.05
C VAL A 777 18.65 -14.87 -3.51
N ALA A 778 18.79 -15.03 -2.19
CA ALA A 778 18.39 -16.25 -1.51
C ALA A 778 17.28 -15.94 -0.49
N VAL A 779 16.21 -16.71 -0.52
CA VAL A 779 15.10 -16.65 0.44
C VAL A 779 15.30 -17.77 1.44
N ASN A 780 15.43 -17.43 2.74
CA ASN A 780 15.71 -18.38 3.82
C ASN A 780 16.94 -19.29 3.54
N GLY A 781 17.95 -18.76 2.84
CA GLY A 781 19.15 -19.48 2.43
C GLY A 781 19.00 -20.41 1.21
N THR A 782 17.88 -20.35 0.49
CA THR A 782 17.65 -21.08 -0.78
C THR A 782 17.76 -20.13 -1.98
N ASP A 783 18.55 -20.48 -2.99
CA ASP A 783 18.73 -19.66 -4.21
C ASP A 783 17.38 -19.40 -4.90
N HIS A 784 17.07 -18.12 -5.16
CA HIS A 784 15.77 -17.66 -5.65
C HIS A 784 15.92 -16.84 -6.94
N SER A 785 15.35 -17.33 -8.04
CA SER A 785 15.42 -16.67 -9.36
C SER A 785 14.20 -15.82 -9.70
N ALA A 786 13.05 -16.06 -9.06
CA ALA A 786 11.81 -15.37 -9.35
C ALA A 786 11.84 -13.90 -8.89
N THR A 787 11.19 -13.04 -9.66
CA THR A 787 11.09 -11.58 -9.42
C THR A 787 10.10 -11.20 -8.31
N TRP A 788 9.64 -12.19 -7.53
CA TRP A 788 8.69 -12.07 -6.43
C TRP A 788 8.84 -13.25 -5.46
N PHE A 789 8.31 -13.15 -4.25
CA PHE A 789 8.17 -14.25 -3.29
C PHE A 789 6.75 -14.27 -2.68
N ASP A 790 6.35 -15.37 -2.04
CA ASP A 790 5.07 -15.44 -1.33
C ASP A 790 5.26 -14.91 0.10
N VAL A 791 4.37 -14.05 0.59
CA VAL A 791 4.46 -13.49 1.95
C VAL A 791 4.54 -14.55 3.06
N GLU A 792 4.03 -15.76 2.82
CA GLU A 792 4.24 -16.91 3.72
C GLU A 792 5.72 -17.25 3.96
N ASP A 793 6.61 -16.98 3.01
CA ASP A 793 8.06 -17.19 3.13
C ASP A 793 8.71 -16.28 4.20
N ILE A 794 8.05 -15.18 4.56
CA ILE A 794 8.55 -14.21 5.55
C ILE A 794 7.71 -14.10 6.82
N LEU A 795 6.42 -14.46 6.82
CA LEU A 795 5.53 -14.30 7.99
C LEU A 795 6.01 -15.05 9.25
N SER A 796 6.78 -16.13 9.09
CA SER A 796 7.43 -16.84 10.21
C SER A 796 8.77 -16.24 10.66
N GLY A 797 9.11 -15.04 10.17
CA GLY A 797 10.49 -14.54 10.15
C GLY A 797 11.31 -15.26 9.09
N GLY A 798 12.53 -14.78 8.82
CA GLY A 798 13.35 -15.34 7.75
C GLY A 798 14.56 -14.51 7.34
N THR A 799 15.16 -14.84 6.20
CA THR A 799 16.20 -14.02 5.55
C THR A 799 15.89 -13.75 4.07
N LEU A 800 16.17 -12.52 3.63
CA LEU A 800 16.29 -12.13 2.23
C LEU A 800 17.73 -11.67 1.98
N ASP A 801 18.53 -12.54 1.37
CA ASP A 801 19.97 -12.32 1.17
C ASP A 801 20.24 -11.93 -0.29
N PHE A 802 20.38 -10.63 -0.56
CA PHE A 802 20.62 -10.06 -1.88
C PHE A 802 22.12 -9.93 -2.17
N THR A 803 22.56 -10.47 -3.31
CA THR A 803 23.84 -10.12 -3.94
C THR A 803 23.59 -9.04 -4.98
N LEU A 804 24.17 -7.84 -4.78
CA LEU A 804 23.93 -6.68 -5.63
C LEU A 804 25.14 -6.30 -6.47
N THR A 805 24.89 -6.00 -7.75
CA THR A 805 25.90 -5.62 -8.74
C THR A 805 25.66 -4.20 -9.29
N GLN A 806 26.68 -3.68 -9.97
CA GLN A 806 26.60 -2.46 -10.81
C GLN A 806 26.39 -2.81 -12.29
N ASP A 807 26.44 -4.09 -12.66
CA ASP A 807 26.17 -4.56 -14.01
C ASP A 807 24.66 -4.65 -14.25
N ARG A 808 24.18 -3.93 -15.26
CA ARG A 808 22.76 -3.88 -15.63
C ARG A 808 22.33 -5.10 -16.44
N ASP A 809 23.27 -5.75 -17.12
CA ASP A 809 23.02 -6.90 -17.99
C ASP A 809 22.99 -8.22 -17.18
N THR A 810 22.50 -8.15 -15.93
CA THR A 810 22.31 -9.30 -15.04
C THR A 810 21.25 -10.26 -15.61
N PRO A 811 21.49 -11.59 -15.58
CA PRO A 811 20.51 -12.57 -16.06
C PRO A 811 19.41 -12.90 -15.04
N TRP A 812 19.51 -12.43 -13.80
CA TRP A 812 18.55 -12.75 -12.74
C TRP A 812 17.13 -12.26 -13.07
N GLY A 813 16.14 -13.12 -12.84
CA GLY A 813 14.73 -12.80 -13.05
C GLY A 813 14.30 -12.56 -14.51
N THR A 814 15.13 -12.95 -15.49
CA THR A 814 14.86 -12.68 -16.92
C THR A 814 14.06 -13.77 -17.64
N SER A 815 13.95 -14.99 -17.09
CA SER A 815 13.22 -16.08 -17.76
C SER A 815 11.71 -15.94 -17.59
N ARG A 816 10.89 -16.54 -18.47
CA ARG A 816 9.41 -16.48 -18.34
C ARG A 816 8.93 -17.07 -17.01
N ALA A 817 9.62 -18.08 -16.47
CA ALA A 817 9.26 -18.72 -15.20
C ALA A 817 9.57 -17.85 -13.97
N ASP A 818 10.36 -16.79 -14.12
CA ASP A 818 10.73 -15.88 -13.04
C ASP A 818 9.83 -14.63 -12.97
N ARG A 819 8.97 -14.42 -13.97
CA ARG A 819 8.11 -13.23 -14.09
C ARG A 819 7.03 -13.18 -13.01
N LEU A 820 6.45 -12.00 -12.81
CA LEU A 820 5.23 -11.83 -12.02
C LEU A 820 4.08 -12.64 -12.66
N PRO A 821 3.39 -13.53 -11.91
CA PRO A 821 2.24 -14.28 -12.41
C PRO A 821 1.12 -13.37 -12.91
N SER A 822 0.25 -13.91 -13.77
CA SER A 822 -0.90 -13.20 -14.32
C SER A 822 -2.06 -14.16 -14.50
N VAL A 823 -3.29 -13.70 -14.29
CA VAL A 823 -4.48 -14.56 -14.42
C VAL A 823 -4.61 -15.15 -15.84
N SER A 824 -4.21 -14.45 -16.91
CA SER A 824 -4.20 -15.01 -18.27
C SER A 824 -2.87 -15.61 -18.76
N ASP A 825 -1.84 -15.74 -17.91
CA ASP A 825 -0.65 -16.55 -18.20
C ASP A 825 -0.39 -17.51 -17.02
N PRO A 826 -1.18 -18.60 -16.92
CA PRO A 826 -1.01 -19.60 -15.87
C PRO A 826 0.29 -20.39 -16.08
N VAL A 827 1.04 -20.59 -14.99
CA VAL A 827 2.41 -21.12 -15.06
C VAL A 827 2.47 -22.49 -15.73
N GLN A 828 3.16 -22.53 -16.87
CA GLN A 828 3.33 -23.75 -17.66
C GLN A 828 4.14 -24.82 -16.91
N VAL A 829 3.75 -26.09 -17.12
CA VAL A 829 4.42 -27.25 -16.51
C VAL A 829 5.84 -27.44 -17.04
N LYS A 830 6.79 -27.64 -16.13
CA LYS A 830 8.19 -28.00 -16.43
C LYS A 830 8.30 -29.48 -16.86
N ALA A 831 7.85 -29.82 -18.07
CA ALA A 831 8.10 -31.15 -18.65
C ALA A 831 9.59 -31.32 -18.97
N SER A 832 10.24 -32.40 -18.48
CA SER A 832 11.68 -32.62 -18.66
C SER A 832 11.98 -34.01 -19.24
N ALA A 833 12.80 -34.06 -20.29
CA ALA A 833 12.93 -35.26 -21.13
C ALA A 833 14.35 -35.82 -21.16
N THR A 834 14.55 -37.02 -20.61
CA THR A 834 15.84 -37.72 -20.62
C THR A 834 15.79 -38.99 -21.46
N ALA A 835 16.51 -38.99 -22.59
CA ALA A 835 16.83 -40.22 -23.28
C ALA A 835 17.85 -41.02 -22.44
N GLY A 836 17.42 -42.17 -21.91
CA GLY A 836 18.35 -43.16 -21.35
C GLY A 836 19.31 -43.65 -22.43
N SER A 837 20.56 -43.96 -22.06
CA SER A 837 21.59 -44.39 -23.02
C SER A 837 21.18 -45.70 -23.72
N PRO A 838 20.90 -45.70 -25.04
CA PRO A 838 20.44 -46.90 -25.74
C PRO A 838 21.57 -47.92 -25.95
N GLU A 839 21.35 -49.17 -25.56
CA GLU A 839 22.28 -50.29 -25.78
C GLU A 839 22.18 -50.82 -27.24
N PHE A 840 22.89 -50.17 -28.16
CA PHE A 840 23.01 -50.66 -29.54
C PHE A 840 24.02 -51.81 -29.66
N GLN A 841 23.73 -52.77 -30.53
CA GLN A 841 24.75 -53.70 -31.02
C GLN A 841 25.71 -52.99 -31.98
N SER A 842 27.00 -53.31 -31.91
CA SER A 842 28.05 -52.60 -32.66
C SER A 842 27.90 -52.76 -34.18
N GLY A 843 28.00 -51.63 -34.91
CA GLY A 843 28.06 -51.62 -36.38
C GLY A 843 26.88 -51.01 -37.13
N VAL A 844 26.07 -50.15 -36.48
CA VAL A 844 25.02 -49.36 -37.16
C VAL A 844 25.26 -47.86 -36.95
N GLU A 845 25.36 -47.10 -38.04
CA GLU A 845 25.24 -45.64 -38.02
C GLU A 845 23.78 -45.24 -38.28
N THR A 846 23.19 -44.43 -37.40
CA THR A 846 21.96 -43.67 -37.68
C THR A 846 22.17 -42.23 -37.21
N THR A 847 21.64 -41.25 -37.97
CA THR A 847 21.95 -39.83 -37.76
C THR A 847 20.76 -38.98 -37.30
N ASN A 848 19.53 -39.50 -37.40
CA ASN A 848 18.30 -38.80 -37.05
C ASN A 848 17.44 -39.69 -36.16
N VAL A 849 17.49 -39.44 -34.85
CA VAL A 849 16.43 -39.81 -33.92
C VAL A 849 16.05 -38.54 -33.17
N VAL A 850 14.85 -38.03 -33.48
CA VAL A 850 14.21 -36.94 -32.75
C VAL A 850 12.94 -37.53 -32.13
N GLY A 851 12.89 -37.52 -30.81
CA GLY A 851 11.64 -37.71 -30.08
C GLY A 851 10.92 -36.37 -29.98
N LYS A 852 9.62 -36.34 -30.23
CA LYS A 852 8.74 -35.20 -29.98
C LYS A 852 7.67 -35.62 -28.98
N VAL A 853 7.38 -34.78 -28.01
CA VAL A 853 6.30 -34.98 -27.03
C VAL A 853 5.22 -33.95 -27.30
N GLU A 854 3.95 -34.35 -27.34
CA GLU A 854 2.82 -33.43 -27.47
C GLU A 854 1.71 -33.80 -26.48
N PHE A 855 1.31 -32.80 -25.68
CA PHE A 855 0.16 -32.85 -24.79
C PHE A 855 -1.00 -32.12 -25.48
N GLU A 856 -2.17 -32.74 -25.58
CA GLU A 856 -3.38 -32.01 -25.97
C GLU A 856 -4.01 -31.30 -24.75
N GLU A 857 -4.72 -30.21 -25.04
CA GLU A 857 -5.33 -29.24 -24.13
C GLU A 857 -6.12 -29.86 -22.95
N LEU A 858 -5.85 -29.42 -21.71
CA LEU A 858 -6.69 -29.76 -20.56
C LEU A 858 -8.03 -29.03 -20.62
N THR A 859 -9.04 -29.69 -21.18
CA THR A 859 -10.42 -29.21 -21.15
C THR A 859 -11.07 -29.48 -19.78
N LYS A 860 -11.67 -28.43 -19.20
CA LYS A 860 -12.37 -28.44 -17.90
C LYS A 860 -13.42 -29.54 -17.83
N ILE A 861 -13.24 -30.50 -16.91
CA ILE A 861 -14.21 -31.57 -16.62
C ILE A 861 -15.32 -31.04 -15.70
N ALA A 862 -16.56 -31.45 -15.94
CA ALA A 862 -17.67 -31.31 -14.99
C ALA A 862 -17.88 -32.64 -14.24
N ASP A 863 -17.92 -32.56 -12.91
CA ASP A 863 -18.30 -33.57 -11.92
C ASP A 863 -17.56 -34.94 -11.92
N ASP A 864 -16.92 -35.24 -10.79
CA ASP A 864 -16.64 -36.59 -10.24
C ASP A 864 -15.73 -37.58 -11.00
N ALA A 865 -14.96 -37.18 -12.03
CA ALA A 865 -13.96 -38.07 -12.63
C ALA A 865 -12.66 -37.37 -13.10
N VAL A 866 -11.57 -37.56 -12.36
CA VAL A 866 -10.21 -37.23 -12.85
C VAL A 866 -9.88 -38.14 -14.03
N THR A 867 -9.85 -37.55 -15.23
CA THR A 867 -9.32 -38.22 -16.43
C THR A 867 -7.94 -37.64 -16.68
N PHE A 868 -6.93 -38.50 -16.67
CA PHE A 868 -5.55 -38.11 -16.94
C PHE A 868 -5.37 -37.53 -18.36
N PRO A 869 -4.40 -36.62 -18.58
CA PRO A 869 -4.10 -36.09 -19.91
C PRO A 869 -3.73 -37.22 -20.87
N THR A 870 -4.16 -37.10 -22.13
CA THR A 870 -3.69 -37.99 -23.20
C THR A 870 -2.32 -37.50 -23.64
N VAL A 871 -1.27 -38.02 -23.00
CA VAL A 871 0.11 -37.67 -23.37
C VAL A 871 0.56 -38.52 -24.54
N SER A 872 0.94 -37.87 -25.64
CA SER A 872 1.53 -38.53 -26.80
C SER A 872 3.03 -38.24 -26.87
N ALA A 873 3.82 -39.23 -27.28
CA ALA A 873 5.19 -39.01 -27.69
C ALA A 873 5.47 -39.83 -28.96
N THR A 874 6.10 -39.21 -29.95
CA THR A 874 6.43 -39.83 -31.23
C THR A 874 7.93 -39.78 -31.46
N PHE A 875 8.47 -40.90 -31.95
CA PHE A 875 9.90 -41.06 -32.20
C PHE A 875 10.10 -41.22 -33.70
N THR A 876 10.75 -40.24 -34.34
CA THR A 876 11.10 -40.36 -35.77
C THR A 876 12.49 -40.98 -35.92
N ALA A 877 12.57 -42.10 -36.63
CA ALA A 877 13.83 -42.79 -36.96
C ALA A 877 13.82 -43.28 -38.41
N ASP A 878 14.90 -43.01 -39.16
CA ASP A 878 15.02 -43.26 -40.61
C ASP A 878 13.83 -42.71 -41.45
N GLY A 879 13.17 -41.65 -40.96
CA GLY A 879 11.99 -41.05 -41.60
C GLY A 879 10.69 -41.84 -41.41
N THR A 880 10.67 -42.80 -40.49
CA THR A 880 9.46 -43.50 -40.02
C THR A 880 9.17 -43.05 -38.60
N GLU A 881 7.90 -42.78 -38.30
CA GLU A 881 7.42 -42.31 -37.00
C GLU A 881 6.85 -43.49 -36.18
N TYR A 882 7.19 -43.54 -34.90
CA TYR A 882 6.78 -44.59 -33.96
C TYR A 882 6.11 -43.97 -32.73
N GLU A 883 4.89 -44.41 -32.43
CA GLU A 883 4.10 -43.95 -31.29
C GLU A 883 4.57 -44.62 -29.99
N ALA A 884 4.87 -43.82 -28.96
CA ALA A 884 5.19 -44.29 -27.62
C ALA A 884 3.94 -44.70 -26.85
N GLN A 885 4.09 -45.65 -25.94
CA GLN A 885 3.03 -45.95 -24.97
C GLN A 885 3.39 -45.34 -23.61
N PRO A 886 2.51 -44.51 -23.02
CA PRO A 886 2.69 -43.97 -21.68
C PRO A 886 2.46 -45.06 -20.62
N GLU A 887 3.29 -45.05 -19.58
CA GLU A 887 3.07 -45.77 -18.32
C GLU A 887 3.09 -44.77 -17.16
N ALA A 888 2.05 -44.80 -16.32
CA ALA A 888 1.89 -43.86 -15.21
C ALA A 888 2.66 -44.34 -13.96
N THR A 889 3.28 -43.40 -13.26
CA THR A 889 4.09 -43.63 -12.06
C THR A 889 3.71 -42.64 -10.95
N ASP A 890 4.16 -42.89 -9.72
CA ASP A 890 3.89 -42.03 -8.57
C ASP A 890 4.40 -40.58 -8.75
N ASN A 891 5.39 -40.36 -9.65
CA ASN A 891 6.05 -39.07 -9.88
C ASN A 891 5.84 -38.52 -11.31
N GLY A 892 4.86 -39.04 -12.07
CA GLY A 892 4.60 -38.61 -13.45
C GLY A 892 4.47 -39.76 -14.44
N TRP A 893 4.90 -39.54 -15.69
CA TRP A 893 4.72 -40.47 -16.81
C TRP A 893 6.05 -40.92 -17.42
N GLU A 894 6.25 -42.22 -17.59
CA GLU A 894 7.34 -42.81 -18.38
C GLU A 894 6.84 -43.25 -19.78
N PHE A 895 7.74 -43.34 -20.78
CA PHE A 895 7.35 -43.57 -22.18
C PHE A 895 8.29 -44.54 -22.90
N SER A 896 7.74 -45.69 -23.30
CA SER A 896 8.50 -46.71 -24.02
C SER A 896 8.13 -46.80 -25.51
N VAL A 897 9.14 -46.77 -26.38
CA VAL A 897 9.05 -47.17 -27.80
C VAL A 897 9.98 -48.35 -28.06
N THR A 898 9.40 -49.49 -28.45
CA THR A 898 10.16 -50.60 -29.03
C THR A 898 10.00 -50.59 -30.55
N ALA A 899 11.03 -50.10 -31.25
CA ALA A 899 11.13 -50.16 -32.71
C ALA A 899 12.16 -51.22 -33.14
N GLU A 900 11.74 -52.25 -33.89
CA GLU A 900 12.66 -53.27 -34.43
C GLU A 900 13.44 -52.74 -35.65
N PHE A 901 14.54 -52.04 -35.40
CA PHE A 901 15.53 -51.77 -36.43
C PHE A 901 16.22 -53.07 -36.82
N ALA A 902 16.18 -53.42 -38.12
CA ALA A 902 16.64 -54.72 -38.66
C ALA A 902 18.12 -55.10 -38.42
N LYS A 903 18.90 -54.25 -37.72
CA LYS A 903 20.28 -54.50 -37.27
C LYS A 903 20.68 -53.87 -35.92
N ALA A 904 19.87 -53.01 -35.28
CA ALA A 904 20.38 -52.13 -34.21
C ALA A 904 20.03 -52.56 -32.77
N GLY A 905 18.90 -53.25 -32.57
CA GLY A 905 18.34 -53.53 -31.24
C GLY A 905 17.18 -52.58 -30.87
N ASN A 906 16.74 -52.63 -29.62
CA ASN A 906 15.63 -51.82 -29.13
C ASN A 906 16.12 -50.47 -28.60
N LEU A 907 15.38 -49.40 -28.89
CA LEU A 907 15.49 -48.15 -28.14
C LEU A 907 14.72 -48.26 -26.81
N SER A 908 15.07 -47.43 -25.83
CA SER A 908 14.25 -47.16 -24.64
C SER A 908 14.61 -45.76 -24.12
N GLY A 909 13.68 -45.10 -23.43
CA GLY A 909 13.89 -43.75 -22.88
C GLY A 909 12.99 -43.50 -21.66
N THR A 910 13.30 -42.44 -20.90
CA THR A 910 12.55 -42.07 -19.69
C THR A 910 12.36 -40.55 -19.72
N LEU A 911 11.32 -40.13 -20.43
CA LEU A 911 10.68 -38.83 -20.19
C LEU A 911 10.07 -38.85 -18.77
N SER A 912 10.09 -37.71 -18.07
CA SER A 912 9.46 -37.56 -16.76
C SER A 912 8.69 -36.23 -16.70
N VAL A 913 7.38 -36.31 -16.51
CA VAL A 913 6.47 -35.16 -16.51
C VAL A 913 5.84 -35.01 -15.13
N SER A 914 6.38 -34.09 -14.34
CA SER A 914 5.80 -33.64 -13.06
C SER A 914 5.12 -32.30 -13.25
N ALA A 915 4.01 -32.05 -12.55
CA ALA A 915 3.63 -30.67 -12.25
C ALA A 915 4.78 -29.99 -11.49
N GLY A 916 4.90 -28.67 -11.58
CA GLY A 916 5.77 -27.96 -10.64
C GLY A 916 5.14 -28.03 -9.25
N GLU A 917 5.94 -28.27 -8.21
CA GLU A 917 5.46 -28.10 -6.83
C GLU A 917 5.17 -26.60 -6.55
N ASP A 918 5.74 -25.71 -7.36
CA ASP A 918 5.67 -24.25 -7.30
C ASP A 918 4.54 -23.62 -8.17
N THR A 919 3.35 -24.22 -8.26
CA THR A 919 2.21 -23.54 -8.94
C THR A 919 1.76 -22.32 -8.13
N PRO A 920 1.82 -21.06 -8.64
CA PRO A 920 1.52 -19.88 -7.82
C PRO A 920 0.06 -19.82 -7.38
N LYS A 921 -0.17 -19.44 -6.11
CA LYS A 921 -1.49 -19.27 -5.46
C LYS A 921 -2.28 -18.04 -5.95
N PHE A 922 -2.27 -17.82 -7.26
CA PHE A 922 -2.99 -16.73 -7.93
C PHE A 922 -3.37 -17.03 -9.39
N ALA A 923 -2.71 -18.01 -10.03
CA ALA A 923 -3.06 -18.41 -11.39
C ALA A 923 -4.28 -19.37 -11.38
N PRO A 924 -5.19 -19.28 -12.37
CA PRO A 924 -6.17 -20.34 -12.61
C PRO A 924 -5.44 -21.61 -13.11
N GLU A 925 -5.76 -22.77 -12.54
CA GLU A 925 -5.16 -24.05 -12.91
C GLU A 925 -5.49 -24.43 -14.38
N THR A 926 -4.63 -24.02 -15.30
CA THR A 926 -4.78 -24.25 -16.74
C THR A 926 -3.41 -24.49 -17.37
N PHE A 927 -3.26 -25.62 -18.06
CA PHE A 927 -1.97 -26.14 -18.50
C PHE A 927 -1.84 -25.95 -20.01
N GLU A 928 -0.85 -25.19 -20.47
CA GLU A 928 -0.53 -25.11 -21.91
C GLU A 928 0.18 -26.38 -22.44
N PRO A 929 0.00 -26.75 -23.72
CA PRO A 929 0.75 -27.80 -24.41
C PRO A 929 2.28 -27.59 -24.43
N VAL A 930 3.04 -28.48 -23.78
CA VAL A 930 4.52 -28.39 -23.72
C VAL A 930 5.19 -29.31 -24.75
N SER A 931 5.58 -28.76 -25.91
CA SER A 931 6.29 -29.54 -26.94
C SER A 931 7.81 -29.61 -26.66
N VAL A 932 8.32 -30.82 -26.37
CA VAL A 932 9.77 -31.06 -26.15
C VAL A 932 10.36 -31.91 -27.27
N GLU A 933 11.42 -31.43 -27.93
CA GLU A 933 12.24 -32.20 -28.86
C GLU A 933 13.48 -32.79 -28.17
N VAL A 934 13.74 -34.09 -28.37
CA VAL A 934 14.84 -34.82 -27.75
C VAL A 934 15.78 -35.40 -28.82
N PRO A 935 17.00 -34.86 -29.00
CA PRO A 935 17.97 -35.36 -29.97
C PRO A 935 18.79 -36.53 -29.39
N VAL A 936 18.63 -37.73 -29.94
CA VAL A 936 19.38 -38.93 -29.50
C VAL A 936 20.55 -39.22 -30.43
N LYS A 937 21.76 -39.32 -29.88
CA LYS A 937 23.00 -39.53 -30.65
C LYS A 937 23.59 -40.92 -30.43
N VAL A 938 23.66 -41.71 -31.50
CA VAL A 938 24.32 -43.03 -31.52
C VAL A 938 25.85 -42.88 -31.55
N LEU A 939 26.57 -43.73 -30.81
CA LEU A 939 28.03 -43.83 -30.87
C LEU A 939 28.45 -45.07 -31.69
N GLY A 940 29.20 -44.85 -32.77
CA GLY A 940 29.74 -45.91 -33.61
C GLY A 940 30.94 -46.64 -32.99
N ALA A 941 31.20 -47.85 -33.46
CA ALA A 941 32.34 -48.67 -33.01
C ALA A 941 33.67 -48.27 -33.66
N ASP A 942 34.78 -48.61 -33.01
CA ASP A 942 36.15 -48.38 -33.50
C ASP A 942 36.41 -49.19 -34.81
N PRO A 943 36.93 -48.59 -35.90
CA PRO A 943 37.06 -49.28 -37.21
C PRO A 943 38.13 -50.39 -37.32
N THR A 944 38.54 -51.02 -36.21
CA THR A 944 39.75 -51.86 -36.14
C THR A 944 39.53 -53.38 -36.18
N ASP A 945 38.31 -53.89 -36.05
CA ASP A 945 37.99 -55.31 -36.25
C ASP A 945 37.67 -55.65 -37.71
N ASP A 946 38.60 -56.33 -38.40
CA ASP A 946 38.46 -56.82 -39.78
C ASP A 946 38.00 -58.30 -39.81
N PRO A 947 36.76 -58.61 -40.24
CA PRO A 947 36.21 -59.96 -40.20
C PRO A 947 36.62 -60.80 -41.44
N SER A 948 37.92 -61.02 -41.65
CA SER A 948 38.44 -61.66 -42.88
C SER A 948 39.32 -62.92 -42.73
N GLU A 949 39.29 -63.63 -41.58
CA GLU A 949 39.81 -65.02 -41.49
C GLU A 949 38.70 -66.08 -41.23
N PRO A 950 38.57 -67.14 -42.06
CA PRO A 950 37.47 -68.10 -41.97
C PRO A 950 37.78 -69.35 -41.13
N GLY A 951 37.68 -69.21 -39.80
CA GLY A 951 37.17 -70.23 -38.86
C GLY A 951 37.91 -71.57 -38.64
N THR A 952 38.08 -71.93 -37.36
CA THR A 952 38.15 -73.34 -36.90
C THR A 952 37.64 -73.49 -35.46
N ASP A 953 36.75 -74.45 -35.25
CA ASP A 953 36.54 -75.18 -33.99
C ASP A 953 36.64 -76.67 -34.36
N PRO A 954 37.45 -77.48 -33.65
CA PRO A 954 36.90 -78.19 -32.49
C PRO A 954 37.84 -78.26 -31.27
N SER A 955 37.27 -77.99 -30.10
CA SER A 955 37.49 -78.69 -28.81
C SER A 955 38.77 -79.55 -28.62
N ASP A 956 39.63 -79.16 -27.66
CA ASP A 956 40.13 -80.09 -26.62
C ASP A 956 40.82 -79.37 -25.44
N ASN A 957 40.92 -80.07 -24.31
CA ASN A 957 41.59 -79.70 -23.05
C ASN A 957 42.55 -80.89 -22.73
N PRO A 958 43.72 -80.80 -22.04
CA PRO A 958 44.10 -79.76 -21.07
C PRO A 958 45.62 -79.43 -20.89
N SER A 959 45.92 -78.67 -19.82
CA SER A 959 47.02 -78.86 -18.84
C SER A 959 48.45 -78.28 -19.02
N ASP A 960 48.84 -77.55 -17.96
CA ASP A 960 50.13 -77.57 -17.22
C ASP A 960 51.39 -76.77 -17.68
N GLY A 961 52.10 -76.20 -16.67
CA GLY A 961 53.47 -75.64 -16.70
C GLY A 961 53.73 -74.29 -17.39
N GLY A 962 54.51 -73.33 -16.86
CA GLY A 962 55.09 -73.20 -15.51
C GLY A 962 56.37 -72.33 -15.42
N SER A 963 56.44 -71.44 -14.40
CA SER A 963 57.64 -70.75 -13.83
C SER A 963 58.41 -69.71 -14.68
N GLY A 964 58.83 -68.58 -14.05
CA GLY A 964 59.61 -67.52 -14.73
C GLY A 964 60.00 -66.25 -13.93
N GLU A 965 60.24 -66.34 -12.61
CA GLU A 965 60.76 -65.23 -11.76
C GLU A 965 62.32 -65.11 -11.85
N PRO A 966 63.05 -64.12 -11.24
CA PRO A 966 62.75 -63.36 -9.98
C PRO A 966 63.22 -61.87 -9.82
N GLY A 967 62.71 -61.22 -8.76
CA GLY A 967 63.40 -60.16 -7.99
C GLY A 967 63.05 -58.69 -8.31
N THR A 968 63.01 -57.73 -7.36
CA THR A 968 63.32 -57.75 -5.90
C THR A 968 62.49 -56.69 -5.13
N GLY A 969 62.12 -56.95 -3.85
CA GLY A 969 61.40 -56.01 -2.95
C GLY A 969 62.30 -55.00 -2.19
N PRO A 970 61.96 -54.51 -0.95
CA PRO A 970 61.00 -55.08 0.02
C PRO A 970 60.18 -54.14 0.97
N SER A 971 59.07 -54.67 1.54
CA SER A 971 58.48 -54.40 2.91
C SER A 971 57.90 -52.98 3.20
N THR A 972 56.93 -52.70 4.11
CA THR A 972 56.18 -53.34 5.26
C THR A 972 54.76 -52.70 5.36
N SER A 973 53.69 -53.15 6.06
CA SER A 973 53.29 -54.36 6.83
C SER A 973 51.76 -54.32 7.15
N ALA A 974 51.23 -55.17 8.07
CA ALA A 974 49.83 -55.27 8.54
C ALA A 974 49.77 -55.25 10.11
N PRO A 975 48.67 -55.53 10.88
CA PRO A 975 47.30 -56.02 10.55
C PRO A 975 46.10 -55.45 11.38
N ASP A 976 44.94 -56.13 11.25
CA ASP A 976 43.64 -56.17 11.99
C ASP A 976 43.76 -56.35 13.56
N PRO A 977 42.70 -56.38 14.44
CA PRO A 977 41.22 -56.42 14.22
C PRO A 977 40.28 -55.69 15.25
N SER A 978 38.94 -55.90 15.12
CA SER A 978 37.92 -56.00 16.22
C SER A 978 37.46 -54.71 16.96
N GLU A 979 36.33 -54.59 17.71
CA GLU A 979 35.15 -55.46 17.99
C GLU A 979 33.94 -54.66 18.59
N SER A 980 32.81 -55.35 18.85
CA SER A 980 31.67 -55.00 19.75
C SER A 980 30.61 -53.96 19.31
N GLY A 981 29.32 -54.07 19.70
CA GLY A 981 28.62 -55.28 20.20
C GLY A 981 27.36 -55.09 21.09
N GLY A 982 26.15 -55.24 20.52
CA GLY A 982 24.90 -55.66 21.22
C GLY A 982 24.15 -54.62 22.09
N THR A 983 22.93 -54.88 22.60
CA THR A 983 21.92 -55.96 22.37
C THR A 983 20.59 -55.64 23.11
N VAL A 984 19.41 -56.02 22.55
CA VAL A 984 18.15 -56.55 23.18
C VAL A 984 17.60 -55.92 24.50
N GLY A 985 16.29 -55.67 24.73
CA GLY A 985 15.02 -55.87 23.98
C GLY A 985 13.82 -56.24 24.89
N ALA A 986 12.56 -55.91 24.48
CA ALA A 986 11.23 -56.24 25.10
C ALA A 986 10.90 -55.70 26.53
N GLY A 987 9.63 -55.53 26.98
CA GLY A 987 8.31 -55.54 26.30
C GLY A 987 7.06 -55.66 27.22
N ASP A 988 5.89 -55.15 26.75
CA ASP A 988 4.46 -55.55 27.01
C ASP A 988 3.67 -55.20 28.33
N ALA A 989 2.31 -55.10 28.18
CA ALA A 989 1.18 -54.96 29.14
C ALA A 989 1.03 -53.65 30.00
N GLY A 990 -0.15 -53.18 30.48
CA GLY A 990 -1.60 -53.57 30.38
C GLY A 990 -2.34 -53.55 31.76
N GLY A 991 -3.61 -53.18 32.00
CA GLY A 991 -4.77 -52.63 31.23
C GLY A 991 -6.11 -52.60 32.06
N SER A 992 -7.25 -52.16 31.48
CA SER A 992 -8.66 -52.11 32.03
C SER A 992 -9.05 -51.01 33.06
N GLY A 993 -10.33 -50.63 33.32
CA GLY A 993 -11.66 -51.14 32.87
C GLY A 993 -12.92 -50.31 33.28
N ASN A 994 -14.13 -50.87 33.10
CA ASN A 994 -15.48 -50.22 33.06
C ASN A 994 -16.13 -49.68 34.37
N ALA A 995 -17.18 -48.84 34.21
CA ALA A 995 -18.39 -48.82 35.06
C ALA A 995 -19.66 -48.31 34.30
N ASP A 996 -20.86 -48.79 34.67
CA ASP A 996 -22.19 -48.39 34.12
C ASP A 996 -22.91 -47.33 35.01
N GLY A 997 -23.87 -46.56 34.46
CA GLY A 997 -24.73 -45.64 35.25
C GLY A 997 -25.88 -44.95 34.51
N SER A 998 -27.12 -45.41 34.71
CA SER A 998 -28.36 -44.97 34.02
C SER A 998 -29.08 -43.72 34.57
N GLY A 999 -29.84 -43.00 33.73
CA GLY A 999 -31.19 -42.49 34.12
C GLY A 999 -31.68 -41.12 33.58
N GLY A 1000 -32.92 -41.08 33.06
CA GLY A 1000 -33.70 -39.85 32.71
C GLY A 1000 -33.42 -39.30 31.30
N ASP A 1001 -34.33 -39.18 30.32
CA ASP A 1001 -35.80 -39.08 30.18
C ASP A 1001 -36.38 -37.65 30.15
N ALA A 1002 -37.37 -37.44 29.27
CA ALA A 1002 -37.94 -36.18 28.74
C ALA A 1002 -36.98 -35.29 27.91
N GLY A 1003 -37.35 -34.80 26.71
CA GLY A 1003 -38.56 -35.12 25.93
C GLY A 1003 -38.62 -34.46 24.54
N LEU A 1004 -39.00 -35.26 23.54
CA LEU A 1004 -39.52 -34.83 22.23
C LEU A 1004 -40.97 -34.27 22.39
N PRO A 1005 -41.54 -33.48 21.45
CA PRO A 1005 -41.32 -33.65 20.00
C PRO A 1005 -41.28 -32.41 19.08
N ASN A 1006 -40.82 -32.78 17.88
CA ASN A 1006 -40.96 -32.17 16.56
C ASN A 1006 -42.43 -31.82 16.16
N THR A 1007 -42.59 -31.27 14.94
CA THR A 1007 -43.83 -30.87 14.21
C THR A 1007 -44.38 -29.44 14.47
N GLY A 1008 -44.92 -28.73 13.46
CA GLY A 1008 -44.89 -29.00 12.01
C GLY A 1008 -46.00 -28.32 11.17
N ALA A 1009 -45.73 -28.16 9.88
CA ALA A 1009 -46.66 -27.88 8.76
C ALA A 1009 -47.37 -26.51 8.63
N LYS A 1010 -46.96 -25.80 7.56
CA LYS A 1010 -47.72 -24.98 6.59
C LYS A 1010 -49.27 -25.08 6.62
N VAL A 1011 -49.96 -23.96 6.32
CA VAL A 1011 -50.85 -23.75 5.12
C VAL A 1011 -51.50 -22.34 5.15
N ALA A 1012 -51.91 -21.81 3.97
CA ALA A 1012 -52.32 -20.42 3.73
C ALA A 1012 -53.86 -20.15 3.72
N GLY A 1013 -54.25 -18.87 3.72
CA GLY A 1013 -55.61 -18.37 3.44
C GLY A 1013 -55.79 -16.88 3.85
N ILE A 1014 -55.70 -15.87 2.98
CA ILE A 1014 -56.61 -15.41 1.90
C ILE A 1014 -57.68 -14.36 2.34
N VAL A 1015 -57.34 -13.08 2.08
CA VAL A 1015 -58.18 -12.01 1.45
C VAL A 1015 -59.27 -11.22 2.23
N ALA A 1016 -59.29 -9.90 1.94
CA ALA A 1016 -60.36 -8.87 2.04
C ALA A 1016 -60.63 -8.16 3.39
N ALA A 1017 -61.04 -6.88 3.44
CA ALA A 1017 -61.02 -5.73 2.48
C ALA A 1017 -61.55 -4.43 3.16
N ALA A 1018 -61.56 -3.29 2.42
CA ALA A 1018 -62.32 -2.03 2.63
C ALA A 1018 -61.57 -0.83 3.31
N LEU A 1019 -61.77 0.45 2.93
CA LEU A 1019 -62.35 1.06 1.71
C LEU A 1019 -61.92 2.54 1.50
N LEU A 1020 -61.76 2.94 0.24
CA LEU A 1020 -61.99 4.28 -0.39
C LEU A 1020 -62.11 5.58 0.44
N LEU A 1021 -61.39 6.61 -0.02
CA LEU A 1021 -62.01 7.86 -0.52
C LEU A 1021 -61.09 8.62 -1.51
N THR A 1022 -61.67 9.46 -2.37
CA THR A 1022 -60.99 10.11 -3.52
C THR A 1022 -61.35 11.59 -3.66
N ALA A 1023 -60.40 12.39 -4.15
CA ALA A 1023 -60.66 13.70 -4.77
C ALA A 1023 -59.53 14.05 -5.76
N ALA A 1024 -59.87 14.67 -6.89
CA ALA A 1024 -58.91 15.17 -7.87
C ALA A 1024 -59.32 16.57 -8.36
N GLY A 1025 -58.35 17.43 -8.72
CA GLY A 1025 -58.63 18.81 -9.15
C GLY A 1025 -57.48 19.43 -9.95
N THR A 1026 -57.71 19.68 -11.24
CA THR A 1026 -56.76 20.29 -12.19
C THR A 1026 -56.87 21.82 -12.21
N VAL A 1027 -55.80 22.57 -12.56
CA VAL A 1027 -55.90 23.81 -13.36
C VAL A 1027 -54.54 24.27 -13.95
N LEU A 1028 -54.59 25.19 -14.93
CA LEU A 1028 -53.55 25.55 -15.89
C LEU A 1028 -52.51 26.61 -15.42
N VAL A 1029 -51.27 26.42 -15.90
CA VAL A 1029 -50.41 27.38 -16.64
C VAL A 1029 -50.66 28.89 -16.48
N ALA A 1030 -49.63 29.63 -16.04
CA ALA A 1030 -49.45 31.05 -16.37
C ALA A 1030 -47.96 31.44 -16.55
N ARG A 1031 -47.58 31.93 -17.75
CA ARG A 1031 -46.28 32.57 -18.01
C ARG A 1031 -46.34 34.07 -17.70
N ARG A 1032 -45.37 34.65 -16.96
CA ARG A 1032 -44.43 35.70 -17.48
C ARG A 1032 -43.65 36.52 -16.42
N ARG A 1033 -42.38 36.79 -16.79
CA ARG A 1033 -41.56 38.01 -16.58
C ARG A 1033 -41.04 38.36 -15.18
N LYS A 1034 -39.70 38.28 -15.08
CA LYS A 1034 -38.76 39.38 -14.76
C LYS A 1034 -39.31 40.55 -13.92
N GLN A 1035 -38.70 40.81 -12.77
CA GLN A 1035 -37.87 42.02 -12.63
C GLN A 1035 -36.82 41.88 -11.51
N ASN A 1036 -35.67 42.52 -11.75
CA ASN A 1036 -34.41 42.46 -10.99
C ASN A 1036 -33.79 41.07 -10.98
#